data_AF-A0A7N6BTA7-F1
#
_entry.id   AF-A0A7N6BTA7-F1
#
_cell.length_a   1.000
_cell.length_b   1.000
_cell.length_c   1.000
_cell.angle_alpha   90.00
_cell.angle_beta   90.00
_cell.angle_gamma   90.00
#
_symmetry.space_group_name_H-M   'P 1'
#
loop_
_entity.id
_entity.type
_entity.pdbx_description
1 polymer ?
#
loop_
_entity_poly.entity_id
_entity_poly.type
_entity_poly.pdbx_seq_one_letter_code
_entity_poly.pdbx_strand_id
1 'polypeptide(L)'
;MEYWRQCAMWLISCNVLPANHRVTADAAQVFDLAQTLRDGVLLCQLLNNLRPHTINLKEINLRPQMSQFLCLKNIRTFLISCSEVFGMKKSDLFEAFDLFDVRDFGKVMDTLSKLSLTHIAQQAGFKPFPTEESVKDEDVYNNLEDLIDENAPVDDDDLYAAVYGLEEDYAGGEIYEDLMRTEQQPPLVDVRSCCLTEIKQTEEKYTETLESIEKYFLNPLKKFFSAAEIDKVFVNIPDLVKVHKSLMVDVQDSILNKNALNLYQIFISYKDRYHHNVFLNCFLPFITTCMWLHLLQECSKRANNGKFTLRDLLVVPMQRVLKYHLLLQTSYLNLCLFSEIDLAQYVNEVKRDNETLREIDQYQRSIENLNQPLKTFGRPKGDGEVRMISSVDKRKQDRLHIFLFDVAVIICKRRGDNYEMKDVLDLNYFKITNNPTSDKEGKKWCYGFYVTHQQGYVGFELFFKTRELKKKWMEQFEMAISNIRPEKANHNSHQFKMHTFEKITSCNLCQFLLRGIFNQGYLCLKCGLGAHKECLGRLGVCGRTVFPGDHLDSRTPKRKCLPRMVVIRDYSGIPRPQSGPPLSIHAGDVIELMFADVNSSWWQGKILATSKIGFFPSDAVRPCPCVPKPVDYSAQLWFAGPMERYQAELQLLDRGNSTYLVRHRSKECTEYAISIKFNDKVKHIKILTKDGCFYIAESRLFKTVLDLVEYYKQHSLKEGFSSLDTTLQVPYRELSNGNMPRAITRAGSVFSPRVVGVAVARYDFCSRDTRELSLLQGDIIRIYTKISSGWWKGEVDGRVGWFPSTYVEEED
;
A
#
# COMPACT_ATOMS: atom_id res chain seq x y z
N MET A 1 40.24 4.90 12.58
CA MET A 1 38.78 4.78 12.30
C MET A 1 38.35 3.36 12.64
N GLU A 2 37.21 3.17 13.31
CA GLU A 2 36.69 1.84 13.68
C GLU A 2 36.59 0.92 12.45
N TYR A 3 36.91 -0.37 12.64
CA TYR A 3 36.99 -1.34 11.56
C TYR A 3 35.70 -1.44 10.74
N TRP A 4 34.53 -1.44 11.40
CA TRP A 4 33.23 -1.52 10.73
C TRP A 4 32.87 -0.24 9.94
N ARG A 5 33.30 0.93 10.41
CA ARG A 5 33.09 2.20 9.70
C ARG A 5 33.91 2.25 8.40
N GLN A 6 35.11 1.67 8.39
CA GLN A 6 35.90 1.57 7.15
C GLN A 6 35.19 0.69 6.10
N CYS A 7 34.57 -0.41 6.52
CA CYS A 7 33.74 -1.22 5.63
C CYS A 7 32.52 -0.45 5.11
N ALA A 8 31.83 0.30 5.96
CA ALA A 8 30.70 1.13 5.54
C ALA A 8 31.13 2.14 4.46
N MET A 9 32.28 2.81 4.65
CA MET A 9 32.86 3.71 3.66
C MET A 9 33.25 2.99 2.37
N TRP A 10 33.78 1.77 2.46
CA TRP A 10 34.11 0.96 1.29
C TRP A 10 32.84 0.58 0.49
N LEU A 11 31.77 0.15 1.17
CA LEU A 11 30.48 -0.16 0.54
C LEU A 11 29.88 1.07 -0.18
N ILE A 12 30.03 2.27 0.39
CA ILE A 12 29.62 3.52 -0.27
C ILE A 12 30.48 3.77 -1.51
N SER A 13 31.80 3.59 -1.41
CA SER A 13 32.70 3.76 -2.56
C SER A 13 32.37 2.79 -3.71
N CYS A 14 31.89 1.59 -3.38
CA CYS A 14 31.42 0.60 -4.33
C CYS A 14 30.00 0.85 -4.84
N ASN A 15 29.38 2.00 -4.55
CA ASN A 15 27.99 2.33 -4.92
C ASN A 15 26.95 1.30 -4.42
N VAL A 16 27.19 0.69 -3.25
CA VAL A 16 26.23 -0.24 -2.61
C VAL A 16 25.33 0.49 -1.62
N LEU A 17 25.87 1.49 -0.92
CA LEU A 17 25.15 2.31 0.04
C LEU A 17 25.21 3.79 -0.38
N PRO A 18 24.12 4.56 -0.17
CA PRO A 18 24.15 5.99 -0.45
C PRO A 18 25.02 6.73 0.57
N ALA A 19 25.66 7.84 0.16
CA ALA A 19 26.61 8.57 1.01
C ALA A 19 25.98 9.15 2.30
N ASN A 20 24.67 9.46 2.26
CA ASN A 20 23.87 9.96 3.38
C ASN A 20 23.17 8.86 4.18
N HIS A 21 23.54 7.58 4.00
CA HIS A 21 22.92 6.47 4.70
C HIS A 21 23.12 6.52 6.22
N ARG A 22 22.17 6.03 7.02
CA ARG A 22 22.23 6.08 8.49
C ARG A 22 23.49 5.49 9.11
N VAL A 23 24.13 4.52 8.45
CA VAL A 23 25.39 3.89 8.91
C VAL A 23 26.59 4.86 8.88
N THR A 24 26.49 5.99 8.19
CA THR A 24 27.53 7.04 8.17
C THR A 24 27.34 8.10 9.24
N ALA A 25 26.23 8.07 9.99
CA ALA A 25 25.99 9.03 11.06
C ALA A 25 27.02 8.87 12.19
N ASP A 26 27.34 9.97 12.87
CA ASP A 26 28.25 9.94 14.03
C ASP A 26 27.72 9.02 15.15
N ALA A 27 26.40 8.99 15.33
CA ALA A 27 25.73 8.14 16.31
C ALA A 27 25.52 6.68 15.87
N ALA A 28 25.90 6.31 14.63
CA ALA A 28 25.71 4.97 14.10
C ALA A 28 26.50 3.92 14.89
N GLN A 29 25.92 2.74 15.04
CA GLN A 29 26.53 1.58 15.69
C GLN A 29 26.76 0.47 14.67
N VAL A 30 27.63 -0.49 15.01
CA VAL A 30 27.85 -1.68 14.17
C VAL A 30 26.55 -2.45 13.88
N PHE A 31 25.60 -2.38 14.82
CA PHE A 31 24.26 -2.92 14.68
C PHE A 31 23.53 -2.40 13.44
N ASP A 32 23.66 -1.10 13.13
CA ASP A 32 23.04 -0.51 11.94
C ASP A 32 23.60 -1.13 10.65
N LEU A 33 24.92 -1.37 10.61
CA LEU A 33 25.56 -2.03 9.47
C LEU A 33 25.13 -3.50 9.37
N ALA A 34 25.08 -4.23 10.49
CA ALA A 34 24.63 -5.62 10.52
C ALA A 34 23.18 -5.76 10.03
N GLN A 35 22.28 -4.89 10.50
CA GLN A 35 20.89 -4.85 10.06
C GLN A 35 20.77 -4.53 8.57
N THR A 36 21.62 -3.64 8.06
CA THR A 36 21.65 -3.22 6.65
C THR A 36 22.07 -4.34 5.69
N LEU A 37 23.02 -5.18 6.10
CA LEU A 37 23.54 -6.29 5.27
C LEU A 37 22.77 -7.60 5.44
N ARG A 38 21.90 -7.68 6.47
CA ARG A 38 21.30 -8.91 7.02
C ARG A 38 20.59 -9.78 5.98
N ASP A 39 20.01 -9.19 4.95
CA ASP A 39 19.18 -9.91 3.98
C ASP A 39 19.94 -10.41 2.74
N GLY A 40 21.23 -10.08 2.64
CA GLY A 40 22.14 -10.47 1.57
C GLY A 40 21.92 -9.75 0.24
N VAL A 41 20.91 -8.90 0.07
CA VAL A 41 20.62 -8.24 -1.23
C VAL A 41 21.76 -7.29 -1.62
N LEU A 42 22.18 -6.43 -0.69
CA LEU A 42 23.29 -5.50 -0.90
C LEU A 42 24.63 -6.22 -1.10
N LEU A 43 24.81 -7.38 -0.48
CA LEU A 43 26.00 -8.21 -0.69
C LEU A 43 26.04 -8.78 -2.10
N CYS A 44 24.91 -9.24 -2.64
CA CYS A 44 24.83 -9.67 -4.03
C CYS A 44 25.06 -8.48 -5.00
N GLN A 45 24.52 -7.30 -4.69
CA GLN A 45 24.76 -6.10 -5.49
C GLN A 45 26.23 -5.68 -5.48
N LEU A 46 26.89 -5.75 -4.33
CA LEU A 46 28.33 -5.50 -4.21
C LEU A 46 29.13 -6.30 -5.23
N LEU A 47 28.86 -7.61 -5.36
CA LEU A 47 29.59 -8.45 -6.32
C LEU A 47 29.34 -8.02 -7.77
N ASN A 48 28.14 -7.58 -8.12
CA ASN A 48 27.83 -7.05 -9.44
C ASN A 48 28.52 -5.70 -9.71
N ASN A 49 28.68 -4.85 -8.69
CA ASN A 49 29.40 -3.58 -8.80
C ASN A 49 30.92 -3.80 -8.93
N LEU A 50 31.47 -4.81 -8.26
CA LEU A 50 32.88 -5.19 -8.39
C LEU A 50 33.17 -5.88 -9.73
N ARG A 51 32.24 -6.71 -10.22
CA ARG A 51 32.32 -7.37 -11.51
C ARG A 51 30.91 -7.54 -12.11
N PRO A 52 30.61 -6.86 -13.23
CA PRO A 52 29.30 -6.94 -13.88
C PRO A 52 28.88 -8.37 -14.21
N HIS A 53 27.59 -8.66 -14.08
CA HIS A 53 26.96 -9.95 -14.38
C HIS A 53 27.48 -11.14 -13.55
N THR A 54 28.03 -10.90 -12.37
CA THR A 54 28.45 -11.98 -11.46
C THR A 54 27.26 -12.74 -10.90
N ILE A 55 26.21 -12.03 -10.48
CA ILE A 55 24.96 -12.61 -9.99
C ILE A 55 23.82 -12.12 -10.88
N ASN A 56 23.03 -13.07 -11.38
CA ASN A 56 21.77 -12.75 -12.04
C ASN A 56 20.77 -12.28 -10.97
N LEU A 57 20.49 -10.96 -10.92
CA LEU A 57 19.59 -10.38 -9.92
C LEU A 57 18.17 -10.97 -9.95
N LYS A 58 17.78 -11.65 -11.03
CA LYS A 58 16.49 -12.37 -11.16
C LYS A 58 16.43 -13.68 -10.37
N GLU A 59 17.57 -14.20 -9.94
CA GLU A 59 17.67 -15.47 -9.22
C GLU A 59 17.73 -15.30 -7.69
N ILE A 60 18.00 -14.07 -7.25
CA ILE A 60 17.93 -13.65 -5.85
C ILE A 60 16.59 -12.97 -5.56
N ASN A 61 16.22 -12.89 -4.30
CA ASN A 61 15.00 -12.20 -3.88
C ASN A 61 15.36 -10.79 -3.43
N LEU A 62 15.01 -9.78 -4.22
CA LEU A 62 15.33 -8.38 -3.95
C LEU A 62 14.53 -7.79 -2.77
N ARG A 63 13.37 -8.38 -2.48
CA ARG A 63 12.52 -8.01 -1.34
C ARG A 63 12.22 -9.24 -0.50
N PRO A 64 13.22 -9.78 0.23
CA PRO A 64 13.03 -11.01 0.97
C PRO A 64 12.10 -10.81 2.18
N GLN A 65 11.65 -9.59 2.53
CA GLN A 65 10.73 -9.31 3.65
C GLN A 65 11.21 -9.89 5.00
N MET A 66 12.53 -10.07 5.15
CA MET A 66 13.14 -10.78 6.27
C MET A 66 12.61 -12.21 6.45
N SER A 67 12.12 -12.84 5.37
CA SER A 67 11.98 -14.29 5.28
C SER A 67 13.33 -14.92 5.55
N GLN A 68 13.39 -15.77 6.57
CA GLN A 68 14.62 -16.45 6.94
C GLN A 68 15.15 -17.25 5.75
N PHE A 69 14.27 -17.99 5.07
CA PHE A 69 14.62 -18.74 3.88
C PHE A 69 15.22 -17.86 2.76
N LEU A 70 14.53 -16.78 2.36
CA LEU A 70 14.96 -15.96 1.22
C LEU A 70 16.25 -15.19 1.53
N CYS A 71 16.37 -14.63 2.73
CA CYS A 71 17.60 -13.94 3.17
C CYS A 71 18.79 -14.90 3.16
N LEU A 72 18.65 -16.08 3.77
CA LEU A 72 19.73 -17.07 3.77
C LEU A 72 20.10 -17.56 2.37
N LYS A 73 19.13 -17.65 1.45
CA LYS A 73 19.41 -17.96 0.05
C LYS A 73 20.28 -16.87 -0.58
N ASN A 74 19.92 -15.60 -0.45
CA ASN A 74 20.71 -14.48 -0.98
C ASN A 74 22.14 -14.48 -0.41
N ILE A 75 22.28 -14.65 0.90
CA ILE A 75 23.59 -14.71 1.58
C ILE A 75 24.43 -15.88 1.04
N ARG A 76 23.82 -17.07 0.86
CA ARG A 76 24.53 -18.23 0.28
C ARG A 76 24.93 -17.97 -1.17
N THR A 77 24.07 -17.34 -1.98
CA THR A 77 24.41 -16.95 -3.36
C THR A 77 25.64 -16.04 -3.37
N PHE A 78 25.69 -15.05 -2.49
CA PHE A 78 26.88 -14.21 -2.30
C PHE A 78 28.13 -15.04 -1.95
N LEU A 79 28.05 -15.93 -0.95
CA LEU A 79 29.19 -16.73 -0.49
C LEU A 79 29.71 -17.68 -1.59
N ILE A 80 28.81 -18.30 -2.37
CA ILE A 80 29.16 -19.16 -3.50
C ILE A 80 29.90 -18.33 -4.56
N SER A 81 29.38 -17.17 -4.94
CA SER A 81 30.03 -16.30 -5.92
C SER A 81 31.38 -15.77 -5.44
N CYS A 82 31.56 -15.47 -4.14
CA CYS A 82 32.87 -15.13 -3.57
C CYS A 82 33.90 -16.25 -3.76
N SER A 83 33.48 -17.52 -3.58
CA SER A 83 34.38 -18.66 -3.78
C SER A 83 34.65 -18.93 -5.26
N GLU A 84 33.63 -18.95 -6.10
CA GLU A 84 33.73 -19.40 -7.51
C GLU A 84 34.27 -18.31 -8.44
N VAL A 85 33.87 -17.05 -8.22
CA VAL A 85 34.18 -15.94 -9.14
C VAL A 85 35.33 -15.08 -8.61
N PHE A 86 35.40 -14.86 -7.30
CA PHE A 86 36.43 -14.04 -6.65
C PHE A 86 37.60 -14.87 -6.07
N GLY A 87 37.54 -16.20 -6.17
CA GLY A 87 38.64 -17.09 -5.81
C GLY A 87 38.96 -17.13 -4.31
N MET A 88 38.02 -16.72 -3.46
CA MET A 88 38.21 -16.71 -2.01
C MET A 88 38.20 -18.14 -1.45
N LYS A 89 39.04 -18.42 -0.44
CA LYS A 89 39.10 -19.73 0.21
C LYS A 89 37.91 -19.91 1.14
N LYS A 90 37.43 -21.14 1.34
CA LYS A 90 36.35 -21.42 2.30
C LYS A 90 36.66 -20.98 3.73
N SER A 91 37.93 -21.00 4.15
CA SER A 91 38.37 -20.48 5.46
C SER A 91 38.25 -18.98 5.62
N ASP A 92 38.09 -18.26 4.51
CA ASP A 92 37.99 -16.81 4.44
C ASP A 92 36.54 -16.32 4.38
N LEU A 93 35.58 -17.25 4.35
CA LEU A 93 34.15 -16.98 4.21
C LEU A 93 33.43 -17.25 5.54
N PHE A 94 32.44 -16.42 5.85
CA PHE A 94 31.51 -16.64 6.96
C PHE A 94 30.42 -17.66 6.61
N GLU A 95 29.76 -18.24 7.62
CA GLU A 95 28.58 -19.08 7.42
C GLU A 95 27.31 -18.22 7.38
N ALA A 96 26.28 -18.62 6.62
CA ALA A 96 25.09 -17.76 6.42
C ALA A 96 24.40 -17.25 7.71
N PHE A 97 24.50 -17.99 8.83
CA PHE A 97 23.96 -17.58 10.14
C PHE A 97 24.82 -16.58 10.88
N ASP A 98 26.12 -16.51 10.57
CA ASP A 98 27.04 -15.53 11.14
C ASP A 98 26.56 -14.10 10.82
N LEU A 99 25.90 -13.92 9.67
CA LEU A 99 25.25 -12.69 9.27
C LEU A 99 23.75 -12.63 9.64
N PHE A 100 22.96 -13.64 9.27
CA PHE A 100 21.50 -13.54 9.41
C PHE A 100 21.02 -13.47 10.88
N ASP A 101 21.61 -14.30 11.74
CA ASP A 101 21.38 -14.30 13.19
C ASP A 101 22.43 -13.42 13.93
N VAL A 102 23.39 -12.85 13.19
CA VAL A 102 24.52 -12.06 13.72
C VAL A 102 25.33 -12.82 14.78
N ARG A 103 25.56 -14.13 14.56
CA ARG A 103 26.31 -14.98 15.51
C ARG A 103 27.79 -14.63 15.58
N ASP A 104 28.36 -14.18 14.47
CA ASP A 104 29.78 -13.84 14.35
C ASP A 104 29.95 -12.77 13.27
N PHE A 105 29.58 -11.54 13.61
CA PHE A 105 29.70 -10.42 12.68
C PHE A 105 31.16 -10.08 12.36
N GLY A 106 32.10 -10.39 13.27
CA GLY A 106 33.54 -10.24 13.04
C GLY A 106 34.01 -11.02 11.80
N LYS A 107 33.58 -12.28 11.65
CA LYS A 107 33.85 -13.06 10.42
C LYS A 107 33.27 -12.46 9.15
N VAL A 108 32.08 -11.85 9.23
CA VAL A 108 31.48 -11.13 8.09
C VAL A 108 32.38 -9.98 7.67
N MET A 109 32.87 -9.20 8.64
CA MET A 109 33.79 -8.08 8.41
C MET A 109 35.11 -8.54 7.80
N ASP A 110 35.72 -9.60 8.32
CA ASP A 110 36.95 -10.17 7.79
C ASP A 110 36.76 -10.70 6.36
N THR A 111 35.61 -11.29 6.06
CA THR A 111 35.27 -11.74 4.69
C THR A 111 35.20 -10.55 3.72
N LEU A 112 34.50 -9.48 4.09
CA LEU A 112 34.38 -8.28 3.26
C LEU A 112 35.73 -7.57 3.07
N SER A 113 36.58 -7.57 4.10
CA SER A 113 37.93 -7.04 4.00
C SER A 113 38.77 -7.84 3.00
N LYS A 114 38.75 -9.18 3.09
CA LYS A 114 39.45 -10.04 2.13
C LYS A 114 38.90 -9.88 0.71
N LEU A 115 37.58 -9.71 0.56
CA LEU A 115 36.95 -9.42 -0.72
C LEU A 115 37.47 -8.10 -1.31
N SER A 116 37.61 -7.05 -0.50
CA SER A 116 38.17 -5.76 -0.94
C SER A 116 39.61 -5.87 -1.43
N LEU A 117 40.37 -6.82 -0.90
CA LEU A 117 41.76 -7.10 -1.26
C LEU A 117 41.91 -8.03 -2.48
N THR A 118 40.81 -8.55 -3.03
CA THR A 118 40.89 -9.39 -4.24
C THR A 118 41.36 -8.59 -5.44
N HIS A 119 42.07 -9.25 -6.35
CA HIS A 119 42.56 -8.63 -7.58
C HIS A 119 41.42 -8.02 -8.41
N ILE A 120 40.26 -8.67 -8.46
CA ILE A 120 39.07 -8.16 -9.17
C ILE A 120 38.59 -6.84 -8.55
N ALA A 121 38.47 -6.77 -7.22
CA ALA A 121 38.03 -5.55 -6.54
C ALA A 121 39.03 -4.39 -6.71
N GLN A 122 40.32 -4.67 -6.68
CA GLN A 122 41.37 -3.66 -6.90
C GLN A 122 41.41 -3.17 -8.35
N GLN A 123 41.20 -4.05 -9.33
CA GLN A 123 41.10 -3.67 -10.74
C GLN A 123 39.89 -2.78 -11.04
N ALA A 124 38.81 -2.93 -10.28
CA ALA A 124 37.63 -2.06 -10.38
C ALA A 124 37.89 -0.63 -9.83
N GLY A 125 39.07 -0.36 -9.27
CA GLY A 125 39.48 0.98 -8.82
C GLY A 125 39.06 1.34 -7.40
N PHE A 126 38.52 0.39 -6.62
CA PHE A 126 38.10 0.63 -5.25
C PHE A 126 39.26 0.45 -4.27
N LYS A 127 39.44 1.40 -3.35
CA LYS A 127 40.48 1.32 -2.33
C LYS A 127 40.11 0.25 -1.28
N PRO A 128 40.98 -0.75 -1.01
CA PRO A 128 40.67 -1.81 -0.05
C PRO A 128 40.67 -1.32 1.41
N PHE A 129 40.11 -2.13 2.31
CA PHE A 129 40.13 -1.92 3.76
C PHE A 129 40.57 -3.22 4.48
N PRO A 130 41.18 -3.14 5.68
CA PRO A 130 41.45 -1.93 6.47
C PRO A 130 42.67 -1.13 6.00
N THR A 131 42.72 0.14 6.36
CA THR A 131 43.96 0.93 6.36
C THR A 131 44.81 0.61 7.59
N GLU A 132 46.12 0.89 7.54
CA GLU A 132 47.08 0.60 8.64
C GLU A 132 46.67 1.19 10.01
N GLU A 133 45.79 2.20 10.04
CA GLU A 133 45.27 2.86 11.24
C GLU A 133 43.91 2.29 11.76
N SER A 134 43.61 1.02 11.49
CA SER A 134 42.37 0.40 11.95
C SER A 134 42.45 -0.09 13.40
N VAL A 135 41.44 0.24 14.20
CA VAL A 135 41.23 -0.33 15.54
C VAL A 135 40.22 -1.46 15.40
N LYS A 136 40.65 -2.70 15.61
CA LYS A 136 39.76 -3.86 15.77
C LYS A 136 39.34 -3.93 17.23
N ASP A 137 38.10 -3.59 17.50
CA ASP A 137 37.48 -3.75 18.82
C ASP A 137 36.44 -4.87 18.71
N GLU A 138 36.86 -6.09 19.09
CA GLU A 138 36.02 -7.28 19.02
C GLU A 138 34.83 -7.22 20.00
N ASP A 139 34.92 -6.41 21.06
CA ASP A 139 33.87 -6.29 22.06
C ASP A 139 32.62 -5.58 21.51
N VAL A 140 32.77 -4.83 20.43
CA VAL A 140 31.67 -4.12 19.74
C VAL A 140 30.71 -5.10 19.06
N TYR A 141 31.14 -6.34 18.79
CA TYR A 141 30.28 -7.39 18.21
C TYR A 141 29.49 -8.17 19.25
N ASN A 142 29.83 -8.02 20.54
CA ASN A 142 29.12 -8.69 21.62
C ASN A 142 27.68 -8.14 21.74
N ASN A 143 26.72 -9.02 22.02
CA ASN A 143 25.28 -8.70 22.18
C ASN A 143 24.54 -8.29 20.90
N LEU A 144 25.15 -8.34 19.71
CA LEU A 144 24.44 -8.05 18.46
C LEU A 144 23.30 -9.04 18.17
N GLU A 145 23.48 -10.31 18.54
CA GLU A 145 22.42 -11.32 18.45
C GLU A 145 21.20 -10.92 19.29
N ASP A 146 21.39 -10.34 20.48
CA ASP A 146 20.28 -9.88 21.33
C ASP A 146 19.63 -8.62 20.75
N LEU A 147 20.42 -7.67 20.28
CA LEU A 147 19.92 -6.43 19.68
C LEU A 147 19.09 -6.70 18.41
N ILE A 148 19.44 -7.71 17.60
CA ILE A 148 18.71 -8.00 16.36
C ILE A 148 17.42 -8.80 16.56
N ASP A 149 17.33 -9.44 17.72
CA ASP A 149 16.19 -10.21 18.19
C ASP A 149 15.14 -9.31 18.88
N GLU A 150 15.58 -8.22 19.54
CA GLU A 150 14.74 -7.25 20.26
C GLU A 150 14.30 -6.06 19.41
N ASN A 151 15.08 -5.67 18.40
CA ASN A 151 14.72 -4.56 17.51
C ASN A 151 14.01 -5.07 16.26
N ALA A 152 12.85 -4.48 15.95
CA ALA A 152 12.21 -4.71 14.66
C ALA A 152 13.17 -4.30 13.52
N PRO A 153 13.27 -5.08 12.43
CA PRO A 153 13.98 -4.62 11.24
C PRO A 153 13.41 -3.27 10.82
N VAL A 154 14.26 -2.24 10.79
CA VAL A 154 13.86 -0.93 10.27
C VAL A 154 13.63 -1.13 8.78
N ASP A 155 12.38 -0.98 8.35
CA ASP A 155 11.96 -1.05 6.96
C ASP A 155 12.45 0.22 6.25
N ASP A 156 13.72 0.16 5.84
CA ASP A 156 14.46 1.21 5.15
C ASP A 156 14.32 0.97 3.64
N ASP A 157 13.13 1.20 3.08
CA ASP A 157 12.86 0.96 1.66
C ASP A 157 13.73 1.82 0.72
N ASP A 158 14.26 2.95 1.21
CA ASP A 158 15.23 3.80 0.51
C ASP A 158 16.62 3.13 0.39
N LEU A 159 16.91 2.10 1.21
CA LEU A 159 18.18 1.37 1.21
C LEU A 159 18.50 0.73 -0.14
N TYR A 160 17.48 0.21 -0.81
CA TYR A 160 17.63 -0.53 -2.06
C TYR A 160 17.33 0.33 -3.29
N ALA A 161 17.13 1.65 -3.16
CA ALA A 161 16.87 2.54 -4.30
C ALA A 161 17.95 2.41 -5.40
N ALA A 162 19.22 2.25 -5.01
CA ALA A 162 20.33 2.00 -5.94
C ALA A 162 20.28 0.62 -6.63
N VAL A 163 19.67 -0.39 -5.98
CA VAL A 163 19.43 -1.72 -6.55
C VAL A 163 18.21 -1.71 -7.48
N TYR A 164 17.17 -0.94 -7.12
CA TYR A 164 15.95 -0.78 -7.92
C TYR A 164 16.15 0.08 -9.16
N GLY A 165 17.03 1.09 -9.14
CA GLY A 165 17.39 1.86 -10.34
C GLY A 165 17.91 0.97 -11.46
N LEU A 166 18.65 -0.09 -11.11
CA LEU A 166 19.08 -1.11 -12.07
C LEU A 166 17.91 -1.99 -12.53
N GLU A 167 16.91 -2.27 -11.69
CA GLU A 167 15.68 -2.90 -12.19
C GLU A 167 14.89 -1.96 -13.09
N GLU A 168 14.85 -0.64 -12.88
CA GLU A 168 14.16 0.30 -13.78
C GLU A 168 14.86 0.41 -15.15
N ASP A 169 16.20 0.28 -15.18
CA ASP A 169 16.98 0.11 -16.42
C ASP A 169 16.63 -1.22 -17.14
N TYR A 170 16.19 -2.25 -16.40
CA TYR A 170 15.73 -3.54 -16.96
C TYR A 170 14.20 -3.69 -17.05
N ALA A 171 13.43 -2.75 -16.49
CA ALA A 171 11.97 -2.76 -16.38
C ALA A 171 11.39 -1.62 -17.20
N GLY A 172 11.94 -1.39 -18.39
CA GLY A 172 11.30 -0.66 -19.47
C GLY A 172 11.00 0.82 -19.22
N GLY A 173 11.31 1.37 -18.04
CA GLY A 173 10.99 2.76 -17.69
C GLY A 173 11.62 3.73 -18.66
N GLU A 174 12.91 3.54 -18.95
CA GLU A 174 13.60 4.27 -20.01
C GLU A 174 13.10 3.89 -21.41
N ILE A 175 12.73 2.63 -21.65
CA ILE A 175 12.31 2.13 -22.97
C ILE A 175 11.02 2.79 -23.44
N TYR A 176 10.00 2.89 -22.57
CA TYR A 176 8.74 3.55 -22.92
C TYR A 176 8.97 5.04 -23.22
N GLU A 177 9.72 5.74 -22.36
CA GLU A 177 9.98 7.17 -22.56
C GLU A 177 10.82 7.42 -23.81
N ASP A 178 11.86 6.62 -24.05
CA ASP A 178 12.65 6.67 -25.29
C ASP A 178 11.83 6.37 -26.53
N LEU A 179 10.90 5.41 -26.41
CA LEU A 179 10.03 5.02 -27.50
C LEU A 179 8.94 6.07 -27.73
N MET A 180 8.45 6.78 -26.71
CA MET A 180 7.40 7.80 -26.84
C MET A 180 7.92 9.23 -27.04
N ARG A 181 9.21 9.49 -26.84
CA ARG A 181 9.84 10.82 -27.02
C ARG A 181 9.63 11.34 -28.46
N THR A 182 9.18 12.60 -28.58
CA THR A 182 9.00 13.32 -29.85
C THR A 182 10.09 14.38 -30.01
N GLU A 183 10.64 14.54 -31.23
CA GLU A 183 11.78 15.43 -31.52
C GLU A 183 11.40 16.92 -31.61
N GLN A 184 10.10 17.26 -31.55
CA GLN A 184 9.60 18.62 -31.73
C GLN A 184 8.68 19.01 -30.58
N GLN A 185 9.15 19.93 -29.71
CA GLN A 185 8.26 20.65 -28.80
C GLN A 185 7.48 21.70 -29.60
N PRO A 186 6.12 21.65 -29.60
CA PRO A 186 5.34 22.71 -30.20
C PRO A 186 5.59 24.03 -29.45
N PRO A 187 5.52 25.20 -30.12
CA PRO A 187 5.56 26.48 -29.42
C PRO A 187 4.44 26.55 -28.37
N LEU A 188 4.76 27.14 -27.21
CA LEU A 188 3.84 27.36 -26.08
C LEU A 188 2.67 28.25 -26.52
N VAL A 189 1.50 27.65 -26.80
CA VAL A 189 0.28 28.41 -27.11
C VAL A 189 -0.85 28.13 -26.10
N ASP A 190 -0.97 26.92 -25.53
CA ASP A 190 -1.95 26.57 -24.49
C ASP A 190 -1.69 25.14 -23.91
N VAL A 191 -1.75 24.98 -22.58
CA VAL A 191 -1.51 23.70 -21.85
C VAL A 191 -2.46 22.60 -22.32
N ARG A 192 -3.74 22.93 -22.54
CA ARG A 192 -4.73 21.95 -23.02
C ARG A 192 -4.37 21.42 -24.40
N SER A 193 -3.94 22.31 -25.29
CA SER A 193 -3.55 21.96 -26.66
C SER A 193 -2.27 21.10 -26.68
N CYS A 194 -1.31 21.36 -25.78
CA CYS A 194 -0.13 20.52 -25.59
C CYS A 194 -0.52 19.10 -25.15
N CYS A 195 -1.38 18.95 -24.13
CA CYS A 195 -1.80 17.64 -23.64
C CYS A 195 -2.58 16.84 -24.70
N LEU A 196 -3.47 17.47 -25.48
CA LEU A 196 -4.18 16.80 -26.57
C LEU A 196 -3.22 16.32 -27.67
N THR A 197 -2.20 17.13 -27.97
CA THR A 197 -1.16 16.77 -28.94
C THR A 197 -0.33 15.58 -28.43
N GLU A 198 0.03 15.59 -27.14
CA GLU A 198 0.77 14.51 -26.48
C GLU A 198 -0.03 13.20 -26.47
N ILE A 199 -1.32 13.22 -26.12
CA ILE A 199 -2.20 12.04 -26.18
C ILE A 199 -2.20 11.44 -27.59
N LYS A 200 -2.39 12.28 -28.61
CA LYS A 200 -2.42 11.84 -30.01
C LYS A 200 -1.09 11.23 -30.45
N GLN A 201 0.02 11.95 -30.27
CA GLN A 201 1.35 11.53 -30.73
C GLN A 201 1.81 10.25 -30.04
N THR A 202 1.59 10.14 -28.74
CA THR A 202 1.98 8.95 -27.99
C THR A 202 1.08 7.74 -28.29
N GLU A 203 -0.20 7.93 -28.65
CA GLU A 203 -1.07 6.83 -29.09
C GLU A 203 -0.70 6.32 -30.49
N GLU A 204 -0.34 7.23 -31.40
CA GLU A 204 0.15 6.89 -32.75
C GLU A 204 1.42 6.04 -32.65
N LYS A 205 2.42 6.52 -31.92
CA LYS A 205 3.71 5.81 -31.74
C LYS A 205 3.56 4.49 -30.99
N TYR A 206 2.63 4.41 -30.04
CA TYR A 206 2.29 3.17 -29.36
C TYR A 206 1.63 2.14 -30.31
N THR A 207 0.69 2.59 -31.14
CA THR A 207 0.02 1.73 -32.12
C THR A 207 1.02 1.20 -33.15
N GLU A 208 1.91 2.05 -33.66
CA GLU A 208 3.01 1.65 -34.55
C GLU A 208 3.93 0.61 -33.90
N THR A 209 4.19 0.74 -32.60
CA THR A 209 5.00 -0.22 -31.85
C THR A 209 4.33 -1.58 -31.76
N LEU A 210 3.03 -1.63 -31.46
CA LEU A 210 2.26 -2.88 -31.46
C LEU A 210 2.24 -3.53 -32.85
N GLU A 211 2.04 -2.75 -33.91
CA GLU A 211 2.11 -3.23 -35.30
C GLU A 211 3.51 -3.76 -35.65
N SER A 212 4.57 -3.11 -35.17
CA SER A 212 5.95 -3.54 -35.34
C SER A 212 6.20 -4.89 -34.66
N ILE A 213 5.69 -5.10 -33.45
CA ILE A 213 5.73 -6.40 -32.75
C ILE A 213 5.02 -7.48 -33.59
N GLU A 214 3.81 -7.19 -34.09
CA GLU A 214 3.04 -8.13 -34.91
C GLU A 214 3.78 -8.49 -36.21
N LYS A 215 4.29 -7.48 -36.92
CA LYS A 215 4.91 -7.60 -38.24
C LYS A 215 6.28 -8.26 -38.21
N TYR A 216 7.15 -7.85 -37.29
CA TYR A 216 8.57 -8.23 -37.31
C TYR A 216 8.93 -9.31 -36.30
N PHE A 217 8.08 -9.61 -35.31
CA PHE A 217 8.31 -10.71 -34.37
C PHE A 217 7.25 -11.80 -34.49
N LEU A 218 5.98 -11.49 -34.26
CA LEU A 218 4.90 -12.49 -34.20
C LEU A 218 4.74 -13.26 -35.52
N ASN A 219 4.64 -12.56 -36.65
CA ASN A 219 4.46 -13.19 -37.96
C ASN A 219 5.67 -14.05 -38.41
N PRO A 220 6.92 -13.61 -38.21
CA PRO A 220 8.08 -14.47 -38.42
C PRO A 220 8.12 -15.68 -37.49
N LEU A 221 7.83 -15.52 -36.20
CA LEU A 221 7.92 -16.59 -35.20
C LEU A 221 6.83 -17.65 -35.36
N LYS A 222 5.64 -17.28 -35.86
CA LYS A 222 4.57 -18.24 -36.22
C LYS A 222 5.03 -19.35 -37.17
N LYS A 223 6.10 -19.15 -37.93
CA LYS A 223 6.66 -20.15 -38.84
C LYS A 223 7.52 -21.21 -38.13
N PHE A 224 7.95 -20.93 -36.91
CA PHE A 224 8.91 -21.75 -36.15
C PHE A 224 8.32 -22.35 -34.87
N PHE A 225 7.26 -21.75 -34.33
CA PHE A 225 6.64 -22.17 -33.08
C PHE A 225 5.21 -22.67 -33.30
N SER A 226 4.76 -23.58 -32.43
CA SER A 226 3.37 -24.03 -32.41
C SER A 226 2.42 -22.92 -31.99
N ALA A 227 1.12 -23.05 -32.34
CA ALA A 227 0.10 -22.09 -31.94
C ALA A 227 0.06 -21.88 -30.41
N ALA A 228 0.17 -22.95 -29.63
CA ALA A 228 0.18 -22.87 -28.17
C ALA A 228 1.41 -22.15 -27.58
N GLU A 229 2.56 -22.20 -28.25
CA GLU A 229 3.77 -21.46 -27.85
C GLU A 229 3.66 -19.98 -28.23
N ILE A 230 3.11 -19.68 -29.41
CA ILE A 230 2.83 -18.31 -29.84
C ILE A 230 1.80 -17.65 -28.91
N ASP A 231 0.73 -18.36 -28.55
CA ASP A 231 -0.30 -17.87 -27.63
C ASP A 231 0.26 -17.66 -26.21
N LYS A 232 1.28 -18.43 -25.80
CA LYS A 232 1.97 -18.20 -24.52
C LYS A 232 2.86 -16.97 -24.53
N VAL A 233 3.54 -16.69 -25.64
CA VAL A 233 4.53 -15.59 -25.74
C VAL A 233 3.87 -14.26 -26.07
N PHE A 234 2.95 -14.25 -27.05
CA PHE A 234 2.32 -13.04 -27.57
C PHE A 234 0.93 -12.81 -26.99
N VAL A 235 0.36 -13.80 -26.30
CA VAL A 235 -0.94 -13.72 -25.62
C VAL A 235 -2.00 -13.09 -26.53
N ASN A 236 -2.40 -11.85 -26.28
CA ASN A 236 -3.42 -11.13 -27.03
C ASN A 236 -2.91 -9.85 -27.71
N ILE A 237 -1.61 -9.78 -28.00
CA ILE A 237 -1.01 -8.70 -28.81
C ILE A 237 -1.77 -8.48 -30.14
N PRO A 238 -2.21 -9.50 -30.90
CA PRO A 238 -2.99 -9.28 -32.12
C PRO A 238 -4.31 -8.54 -31.89
N ASP A 239 -4.96 -8.76 -30.74
CA ASP A 239 -6.22 -8.09 -30.42
C ASP A 239 -5.96 -6.69 -29.86
N LEU A 240 -4.88 -6.49 -29.10
CA LEU A 240 -4.40 -5.15 -28.72
C LEU A 240 -4.10 -4.27 -29.94
N VAL A 241 -3.43 -4.81 -30.97
CA VAL A 241 -3.19 -4.10 -32.23
C VAL A 241 -4.51 -3.59 -32.83
N LYS A 242 -5.54 -4.45 -32.93
CA LYS A 242 -6.85 -4.05 -33.49
C LYS A 242 -7.53 -2.98 -32.64
N VAL A 243 -7.52 -3.15 -31.31
CA VAL A 243 -8.16 -2.22 -30.38
C VAL A 243 -7.50 -0.84 -30.44
N HIS A 244 -6.17 -0.77 -30.39
CA HIS A 244 -5.45 0.50 -30.40
C HIS A 244 -5.44 1.20 -31.75
N LYS A 245 -5.44 0.47 -32.88
CA LYS A 245 -5.71 1.09 -34.20
C LYS A 245 -7.07 1.80 -34.22
N SER A 246 -8.09 1.15 -33.68
CA SER A 246 -9.43 1.73 -33.61
C SER A 246 -9.47 2.93 -32.65
N LEU A 247 -8.83 2.83 -31.48
CA LEU A 247 -8.74 3.94 -30.53
C LEU A 247 -8.04 5.15 -31.17
N MET A 248 -6.91 4.95 -31.83
CA MET A 248 -6.12 6.01 -32.47
C MET A 248 -6.97 6.80 -33.46
N VAL A 249 -7.75 6.12 -34.31
CA VAL A 249 -8.66 6.76 -35.27
C VAL A 249 -9.74 7.57 -34.55
N ASP A 250 -10.37 7.02 -33.52
CA ASP A 250 -11.42 7.71 -32.76
C ASP A 250 -10.89 8.93 -31.99
N VAL A 251 -9.70 8.81 -31.38
CA VAL A 251 -9.00 9.90 -30.69
C VAL A 251 -8.63 11.01 -31.67
N GLN A 252 -8.11 10.67 -32.85
CA GLN A 252 -7.76 11.63 -33.88
C GLN A 252 -9.00 12.36 -34.42
N ASP A 253 -10.11 11.65 -34.67
CA ASP A 253 -11.39 12.25 -35.06
C ASP A 253 -11.92 13.21 -33.97
N SER A 254 -11.84 12.79 -32.70
CA SER A 254 -12.29 13.62 -31.58
C SER A 254 -11.51 14.94 -31.49
N ILE A 255 -10.18 14.88 -31.61
CA ILE A 255 -9.30 16.04 -31.49
C ILE A 255 -9.48 16.98 -32.69
N LEU A 256 -9.50 16.45 -33.93
CA LEU A 256 -9.54 17.27 -35.14
C LEU A 256 -10.94 17.81 -35.47
N ASN A 257 -11.98 16.97 -35.31
CA ASN A 257 -13.32 17.29 -35.80
C ASN A 257 -14.31 17.67 -34.70
N LYS A 258 -14.05 17.29 -33.43
CA LYS A 258 -15.00 17.48 -32.31
C LYS A 258 -14.42 18.28 -31.13
N ASN A 259 -13.27 18.93 -31.34
CA ASN A 259 -12.58 19.76 -30.35
C ASN A 259 -12.36 19.05 -28.99
N ALA A 260 -12.14 17.73 -29.04
CA ALA A 260 -11.95 16.83 -27.89
C ALA A 260 -13.11 16.81 -26.86
N LEU A 261 -14.32 17.26 -27.21
CA LEU A 261 -15.46 17.30 -26.28
C LEU A 261 -16.00 15.91 -25.93
N ASN A 262 -15.87 14.94 -26.84
CA ASN A 262 -16.32 13.56 -26.66
C ASN A 262 -15.18 12.59 -26.31
N LEU A 263 -13.96 13.10 -26.08
CA LEU A 263 -12.77 12.27 -25.86
C LEU A 263 -12.95 11.29 -24.70
N TYR A 264 -13.63 11.72 -23.63
CA TYR A 264 -13.93 10.84 -22.51
C TYR A 264 -14.89 9.70 -22.82
N GLN A 265 -15.86 9.92 -23.70
CA GLN A 265 -16.82 8.87 -24.07
C GLN A 265 -16.10 7.77 -24.86
N ILE A 266 -15.07 8.14 -25.61
CA ILE A 266 -14.19 7.19 -26.31
C ILE A 266 -13.41 6.37 -25.28
N PHE A 267 -12.70 6.99 -24.35
CA PHE A 267 -11.96 6.21 -23.33
C PHE A 267 -12.89 5.32 -22.46
N ILE A 268 -14.09 5.80 -22.13
CA ILE A 268 -15.10 4.99 -21.43
C ILE A 268 -15.60 3.81 -22.30
N SER A 269 -15.82 4.00 -23.60
CA SER A 269 -16.31 2.92 -24.48
C SER A 269 -15.26 1.86 -24.76
N TYR A 270 -13.98 2.22 -24.75
CA TYR A 270 -12.87 1.29 -24.90
C TYR A 270 -12.50 0.57 -23.59
N LYS A 271 -12.97 1.06 -22.43
CA LYS A 271 -12.76 0.43 -21.11
C LYS A 271 -12.99 -1.08 -21.10
N ASP A 272 -14.17 -1.53 -21.52
CA ASP A 272 -14.53 -2.95 -21.48
C ASP A 272 -13.73 -3.77 -22.51
N ARG A 273 -13.25 -3.12 -23.58
CA ARG A 273 -12.38 -3.73 -24.60
C ARG A 273 -10.93 -3.86 -24.11
N TYR A 274 -10.45 -2.94 -23.26
CA TYR A 274 -9.15 -3.08 -22.57
C TYR A 274 -9.19 -4.19 -21.53
N HIS A 275 -10.27 -4.30 -20.75
CA HIS A 275 -10.41 -5.35 -19.74
C HIS A 275 -10.38 -6.77 -20.33
N HIS A 276 -10.82 -6.97 -21.57
CA HIS A 276 -10.70 -8.26 -22.26
C HIS A 276 -9.33 -8.48 -22.92
N ASN A 277 -8.62 -7.40 -23.29
CA ASN A 277 -7.42 -7.47 -24.14
C ASN A 277 -6.10 -7.08 -23.46
N VAL A 278 -6.08 -6.66 -22.19
CA VAL A 278 -4.83 -6.33 -21.46
C VAL A 278 -4.33 -7.57 -20.68
N PHE A 279 -4.16 -8.70 -21.39
CA PHE A 279 -3.66 -9.93 -20.79
C PHE A 279 -2.17 -10.02 -21.11
N LEU A 280 -1.36 -9.30 -20.34
CA LEU A 280 0.08 -9.60 -20.26
C LEU A 280 0.28 -10.61 -19.14
N ASN A 281 0.02 -11.88 -19.46
CA ASN A 281 0.72 -12.95 -18.76
C ASN A 281 2.20 -12.78 -19.13
N CYS A 282 2.96 -12.00 -18.35
CA CYS A 282 4.40 -11.82 -18.55
C CYS A 282 5.15 -13.10 -18.16
N PHE A 283 4.90 -14.20 -18.88
CA PHE A 283 5.75 -15.39 -18.87
C PHE A 283 6.95 -15.16 -19.78
N LEU A 284 7.88 -14.33 -19.30
CA LEU A 284 9.23 -14.20 -19.85
C LEU A 284 10.19 -15.42 -19.65
N PRO A 285 9.89 -16.53 -18.93
CA PRO A 285 10.86 -17.62 -18.80
C PRO A 285 11.10 -18.43 -20.09
N PHE A 286 10.20 -18.36 -21.08
CA PHE A 286 10.26 -19.26 -22.23
C PHE A 286 11.29 -18.85 -23.30
N ILE A 287 11.65 -17.56 -23.35
CA ILE A 287 12.51 -17.01 -24.43
C ILE A 287 14.01 -17.25 -24.15
N THR A 288 14.39 -17.56 -22.90
CA THR A 288 15.79 -17.66 -22.48
C THR A 288 16.44 -19.04 -22.70
N THR A 289 15.66 -20.08 -23.01
CA THR A 289 16.20 -21.42 -23.28
C THR A 289 16.52 -21.61 -24.78
N CYS A 290 17.74 -21.23 -25.13
CA CYS A 290 18.64 -21.87 -26.11
C CYS A 290 18.00 -22.60 -27.32
N MET A 291 17.75 -21.88 -28.41
CA MET A 291 18.01 -22.30 -29.82
C MET A 291 17.78 -21.15 -30.82
N TRP A 292 17.01 -20.11 -30.45
CA TRP A 292 16.49 -19.09 -31.38
C TRP A 292 16.90 -17.63 -31.09
N LEU A 293 17.93 -17.43 -30.26
CA LEU A 293 18.47 -16.09 -29.93
C LEU A 293 18.86 -15.29 -31.19
N HIS A 294 19.46 -15.96 -32.19
CA HIS A 294 19.84 -15.32 -33.45
C HIS A 294 18.64 -14.85 -34.26
N LEU A 295 17.53 -15.62 -34.26
CA LEU A 295 16.29 -15.23 -34.94
C LEU A 295 15.66 -13.99 -34.28
N LEU A 296 15.66 -13.94 -32.95
CA LEU A 296 15.15 -12.79 -32.19
C LEU A 296 16.00 -11.53 -32.38
N GLN A 297 17.33 -11.69 -32.47
CA GLN A 297 18.24 -10.58 -32.80
C GLN A 297 18.01 -10.05 -34.22
N GLU A 298 17.78 -10.93 -35.19
CA GLU A 298 17.47 -10.54 -36.57
C GLU A 298 16.11 -9.82 -36.66
N CYS A 299 15.09 -10.32 -35.96
CA CYS A 299 13.79 -9.63 -35.84
C CYS A 299 13.94 -8.23 -35.22
N SER A 300 14.74 -8.10 -34.15
CA SER A 300 15.03 -6.82 -33.50
C SER A 300 15.76 -5.85 -34.43
N LYS A 301 16.77 -6.32 -35.18
CA LYS A 301 17.45 -5.50 -36.21
C LYS A 301 16.49 -4.97 -37.26
N ARG A 302 15.57 -5.81 -37.76
CA ARG A 302 14.58 -5.41 -38.77
C ARG A 302 13.51 -4.47 -38.24
N ALA A 303 13.14 -4.60 -36.97
CA ALA A 303 12.08 -3.81 -36.35
C ALA A 303 12.55 -2.42 -35.90
N ASN A 304 13.75 -2.33 -35.32
CA ASN A 304 14.22 -1.12 -34.64
C ASN A 304 15.76 -0.98 -34.63
N ASN A 305 16.45 -1.54 -35.63
CA ASN A 305 17.91 -1.53 -35.76
C ASN A 305 18.65 -2.17 -34.57
N GLY A 306 17.97 -3.03 -33.80
CA GLY A 306 18.56 -3.69 -32.64
C GLY A 306 18.52 -2.85 -31.36
N LYS A 307 17.81 -1.72 -31.37
CA LYS A 307 17.69 -0.83 -30.20
C LYS A 307 16.87 -1.46 -29.07
N PHE A 308 15.81 -2.22 -29.41
CA PHE A 308 14.94 -2.87 -28.42
C PHE A 308 14.70 -4.34 -28.77
N THR A 309 14.84 -5.21 -27.78
CA THR A 309 14.58 -6.65 -27.92
C THR A 309 13.08 -6.96 -27.85
N LEU A 310 12.66 -8.16 -28.25
CA LEU A 310 11.27 -8.60 -28.08
C LEU A 310 10.83 -8.53 -26.61
N ARG A 311 11.73 -8.87 -25.69
CA ARG A 311 11.47 -8.79 -24.25
C ARG A 311 11.12 -7.37 -23.81
N ASP A 312 11.87 -6.39 -24.31
CA ASP A 312 11.68 -4.98 -23.98
C ASP A 312 10.33 -4.48 -24.50
N LEU A 313 10.01 -4.84 -25.74
CA LEU A 313 8.77 -4.44 -26.41
C LEU A 313 7.51 -5.06 -25.79
N LEU A 314 7.59 -6.29 -25.26
CA LEU A 314 6.44 -6.95 -24.61
C LEU A 314 6.04 -6.32 -23.27
N VAL A 315 6.88 -5.45 -22.68
CA VAL A 315 6.52 -4.71 -21.45
C VAL A 315 5.77 -3.41 -21.77
N VAL A 316 5.98 -2.83 -22.97
CA VAL A 316 5.42 -1.54 -23.39
C VAL A 316 3.89 -1.45 -23.27
N PRO A 317 3.07 -2.49 -23.60
CA PRO A 317 1.63 -2.40 -23.43
C PRO A 317 1.20 -2.20 -21.98
N MET A 318 1.94 -2.78 -21.03
CA MET A 318 1.71 -2.58 -19.61
C MET A 318 1.93 -1.12 -19.21
N GLN A 319 3.02 -0.54 -19.71
CA GLN A 319 3.41 0.82 -19.38
C GLN A 319 2.45 1.84 -20.00
N ARG A 320 2.01 1.62 -21.24
CA ARG A 320 1.04 2.51 -21.91
C ARG A 320 -0.24 2.64 -21.10
N VAL A 321 -0.77 1.52 -20.62
CA VAL A 321 -1.99 1.48 -19.82
C VAL A 321 -1.87 2.32 -18.54
N LEU A 322 -0.68 2.34 -17.92
CA LEU A 322 -0.38 3.16 -16.74
C LEU A 322 -0.19 4.64 -17.05
N LYS A 323 -0.13 5.06 -18.31
CA LYS A 323 0.08 6.47 -18.68
C LYS A 323 -1.22 7.19 -19.03
N TYR A 324 -2.29 6.48 -19.38
CA TYR A 324 -3.58 7.12 -19.73
C TYR A 324 -4.11 8.02 -18.61
N HIS A 325 -4.04 7.59 -17.35
CA HIS A 325 -4.54 8.40 -16.23
C HIS A 325 -3.74 9.69 -16.03
N LEU A 326 -2.43 9.65 -16.24
CA LEU A 326 -1.56 10.82 -16.16
C LEU A 326 -1.86 11.80 -17.29
N LEU A 327 -2.06 11.28 -18.51
CA LEU A 327 -2.37 12.07 -19.70
C LEU A 327 -3.77 12.70 -19.64
N LEU A 328 -4.75 12.03 -19.02
CA LEU A 328 -6.12 12.53 -18.91
C LEU A 328 -6.37 13.42 -17.68
N GLN A 329 -5.52 13.34 -16.65
CA GLN A 329 -5.60 14.18 -15.43
C GLN A 329 -5.49 15.69 -15.73
N THR A 330 -4.82 16.05 -16.82
CA THR A 330 -4.65 17.45 -17.26
C THR A 330 -5.88 18.04 -17.96
N SER A 331 -6.92 17.24 -18.27
CA SER A 331 -8.08 17.65 -19.07
C SER A 331 -9.44 17.30 -18.42
N TYR A 332 -9.72 17.85 -17.24
CA TYR A 332 -11.07 17.99 -16.63
C TYR A 332 -12.03 16.77 -16.72
N LEU A 333 -11.58 15.54 -16.43
CA LEU A 333 -12.44 14.38 -16.60
C LEU A 333 -12.34 13.33 -15.49
N ASN A 334 -12.98 13.68 -14.36
CA ASN A 334 -13.13 12.88 -13.14
C ASN A 334 -13.76 11.49 -13.33
N LEU A 335 -14.42 11.18 -14.47
CA LEU A 335 -15.07 9.88 -14.68
C LEU A 335 -14.16 8.82 -15.36
N CYS A 336 -13.18 9.24 -16.18
CA CYS A 336 -12.17 8.32 -16.75
C CYS A 336 -11.12 7.90 -15.72
N LEU A 337 -10.76 8.82 -14.81
CA LEU A 337 -9.74 8.62 -13.78
C LEU A 337 -9.97 7.38 -12.91
N PHE A 338 -11.22 7.10 -12.49
CA PHE A 338 -11.55 5.92 -11.67
C PHE A 338 -11.29 4.57 -12.36
N SER A 339 -11.37 4.54 -13.68
CA SER A 339 -11.23 3.31 -14.47
C SER A 339 -9.76 2.94 -14.68
N GLU A 340 -8.95 3.95 -14.97
CA GLU A 340 -7.54 3.75 -15.28
C GLU A 340 -6.71 3.51 -14.01
N ILE A 341 -7.13 4.11 -12.89
CA ILE A 341 -6.59 3.80 -11.56
C ILE A 341 -6.83 2.32 -11.18
N ASP A 342 -8.03 1.78 -11.43
CA ASP A 342 -8.33 0.38 -11.11
C ASP A 342 -7.53 -0.60 -11.98
N LEU A 343 -7.31 -0.27 -13.25
CA LEU A 343 -6.48 -1.05 -14.16
C LEU A 343 -4.99 -0.98 -13.78
N ALA A 344 -4.49 0.20 -13.42
CA ALA A 344 -3.12 0.35 -12.92
C ALA A 344 -2.87 -0.47 -11.64
N GLN A 345 -3.86 -0.51 -10.75
CA GLN A 345 -3.79 -1.33 -9.54
C GLN A 345 -3.86 -2.82 -9.85
N TYR A 346 -4.70 -3.24 -10.80
CA TYR A 346 -4.73 -4.61 -11.29
C TYR A 346 -3.34 -5.05 -11.77
N VAL A 347 -2.70 -4.23 -12.59
CA VAL A 347 -1.35 -4.44 -13.14
C VAL A 347 -0.30 -4.64 -12.05
N ASN A 348 -0.30 -3.76 -11.04
CA ASN A 348 0.61 -3.87 -9.90
C ASN A 348 0.38 -5.16 -9.10
N GLU A 349 -0.87 -5.55 -8.91
CA GLU A 349 -1.24 -6.80 -8.22
C GLU A 349 -0.82 -8.03 -9.02
N VAL A 350 -0.88 -8.00 -10.36
CA VAL A 350 -0.35 -9.09 -11.21
C VAL A 350 1.16 -9.23 -11.04
N LYS A 351 1.92 -8.11 -11.00
CA LYS A 351 3.37 -8.17 -10.74
C LYS A 351 3.64 -8.80 -9.37
N ARG A 352 2.93 -8.36 -8.33
CA ARG A 352 3.06 -8.87 -6.97
C ARG A 352 2.72 -10.36 -6.88
N ASP A 353 1.61 -10.79 -7.47
CA ASP A 353 1.21 -12.21 -7.47
C ASP A 353 2.22 -13.09 -8.22
N ASN A 354 2.83 -12.59 -9.29
CA ASN A 354 3.91 -13.31 -9.97
C ASN A 354 5.17 -13.46 -9.10
N GLU A 355 5.55 -12.43 -8.35
CA GLU A 355 6.64 -12.51 -7.37
C GLU A 355 6.31 -13.53 -6.27
N THR A 356 5.10 -13.48 -5.72
CA THR A 356 4.63 -14.46 -4.73
C THR A 356 4.62 -15.88 -5.30
N LEU A 357 4.18 -16.11 -6.54
CA LEU A 357 4.18 -17.45 -7.15
C LEU A 357 5.61 -17.97 -7.37
N ARG A 358 6.57 -17.10 -7.70
CA ARG A 358 7.99 -17.48 -7.78
C ARG A 358 8.55 -17.85 -6.41
N GLU A 359 8.18 -17.10 -5.37
CA GLU A 359 8.55 -17.40 -3.99
C GLU A 359 8.01 -18.79 -3.56
N ILE A 360 6.74 -19.06 -3.85
CA ILE A 360 6.10 -20.37 -3.59
C ILE A 360 6.83 -21.50 -4.32
N ASP A 361 7.22 -21.29 -5.58
CA ASP A 361 7.97 -22.28 -6.35
C ASP A 361 9.37 -22.53 -5.74
N GLN A 362 10.02 -21.48 -5.23
CA GLN A 362 11.28 -21.62 -4.50
C GLN A 362 11.11 -22.45 -3.21
N TYR A 363 10.09 -22.17 -2.40
CA TYR A 363 9.78 -22.99 -1.23
C TYR A 363 9.51 -24.45 -1.62
N GLN A 364 8.75 -24.67 -2.69
CA GLN A 364 8.37 -26.01 -3.12
C GLN A 364 9.57 -26.86 -3.56
N ARG A 365 10.60 -26.24 -4.16
CA ARG A 365 11.84 -26.94 -4.55
C ARG A 365 12.74 -27.30 -3.37
N SER A 366 12.63 -26.56 -2.25
CA SER A 366 13.50 -26.74 -1.08
C SER A 366 12.89 -27.57 0.05
N ILE A 367 11.58 -27.85 -0.01
CA ILE A 367 10.89 -28.69 0.96
C ILE A 367 10.68 -30.09 0.39
N GLU A 368 11.35 -31.07 0.98
CA GLU A 368 11.24 -32.49 0.67
C GLU A 368 9.98 -33.10 1.33
N ASN A 369 9.49 -34.20 0.76
CA ASN A 369 8.32 -34.97 1.23
C ASN A 369 6.98 -34.21 1.20
N LEU A 370 6.84 -33.16 0.39
CA LEU A 370 5.56 -32.48 0.18
C LEU A 370 4.52 -33.43 -0.46
N ASN A 371 3.33 -33.48 0.14
CA ASN A 371 2.21 -34.28 -0.32
C ASN A 371 1.30 -33.54 -1.31
N GLN A 372 1.37 -32.21 -1.37
CA GLN A 372 0.59 -31.38 -2.29
C GLN A 372 1.32 -30.08 -2.65
N PRO A 373 1.00 -29.46 -3.80
CA PRO A 373 1.64 -28.21 -4.23
C PRO A 373 1.38 -27.05 -3.27
N LEU A 374 2.42 -26.29 -2.91
CA LEU A 374 2.33 -25.21 -1.92
C LEU A 374 1.37 -24.09 -2.33
N LYS A 375 1.23 -23.86 -3.65
CA LYS A 375 0.26 -22.89 -4.21
C LYS A 375 -1.18 -23.10 -3.74
N THR A 376 -1.54 -24.32 -3.33
CA THR A 376 -2.88 -24.65 -2.84
C THR A 376 -3.18 -24.06 -1.46
N PHE A 377 -2.14 -23.72 -0.69
CA PHE A 377 -2.27 -23.15 0.64
C PHE A 377 -2.42 -21.62 0.66
N GLY A 378 -2.40 -20.97 -0.51
CA GLY A 378 -2.51 -19.53 -0.65
C GLY A 378 -1.18 -18.79 -0.58
N ARG A 379 -1.19 -17.53 -0.12
CA ARG A 379 0.01 -16.70 -0.04
C ARG A 379 0.83 -17.03 1.21
N PRO A 380 2.16 -17.04 1.13
CA PRO A 380 3.02 -17.12 2.31
C PRO A 380 2.81 -15.88 3.20
N LYS A 381 2.92 -16.07 4.52
CA LYS A 381 2.89 -15.01 5.55
C LYS A 381 4.23 -14.86 6.26
N GLY A 382 5.07 -15.87 6.18
CA GLY A 382 6.39 -15.86 6.76
C GLY A 382 6.88 -17.27 7.01
N ASP A 383 8.18 -17.38 7.20
CA ASP A 383 8.85 -18.61 7.57
C ASP A 383 9.86 -18.33 8.68
N GLY A 384 10.15 -19.35 9.48
CA GLY A 384 11.18 -19.22 10.49
C GLY A 384 11.22 -20.35 11.50
N GLU A 385 12.24 -20.26 12.35
CA GLU A 385 12.48 -21.24 13.39
C GLU A 385 11.55 -21.07 14.59
N VAL A 386 10.99 -22.19 15.06
CA VAL A 386 10.13 -22.25 16.24
C VAL A 386 10.47 -23.45 17.10
N ARG A 387 10.18 -23.34 18.39
CA ARG A 387 10.18 -24.48 19.30
C ARG A 387 8.75 -24.91 19.55
N MET A 388 8.43 -26.15 19.19
CA MET A 388 7.06 -26.67 19.30
C MET A 388 6.98 -27.70 20.41
N ILE A 389 5.93 -27.60 21.23
CA ILE A 389 5.54 -28.62 22.22
C ILE A 389 4.16 -29.16 21.83
N SER A 390 4.04 -30.49 21.73
CA SER A 390 2.76 -31.14 21.50
C SER A 390 2.02 -31.32 22.83
N SER A 391 0.70 -31.15 22.81
CA SER A 391 -0.18 -31.48 23.94
C SER A 391 -0.03 -32.93 24.44
N VAL A 392 0.38 -33.85 23.56
CA VAL A 392 0.58 -35.28 23.85
C VAL A 392 1.96 -35.57 24.46
N ASP A 393 3.01 -34.85 24.03
CA ASP A 393 4.38 -35.01 24.53
C ASP A 393 4.92 -33.68 25.07
N LYS A 394 4.61 -33.40 26.34
CA LYS A 394 4.97 -32.16 27.02
C LYS A 394 6.46 -32.04 27.37
N ARG A 395 7.27 -33.08 27.17
CA ARG A 395 8.69 -33.09 27.56
C ARG A 395 9.63 -32.79 26.39
N LYS A 396 9.16 -32.98 25.15
CA LYS A 396 9.97 -32.82 23.94
C LYS A 396 9.72 -31.45 23.31
N GLN A 397 10.75 -30.59 23.37
CA GLN A 397 10.73 -29.30 22.69
C GLN A 397 11.50 -29.46 21.37
N ASP A 398 10.77 -29.77 20.29
CA ASP A 398 11.40 -29.94 18.98
C ASP A 398 11.72 -28.58 18.37
N ARG A 399 12.99 -28.39 17.95
CA ARG A 399 13.45 -27.25 17.16
C ARG A 399 13.07 -27.51 15.71
N LEU A 400 12.09 -26.78 15.21
CA LEU A 400 11.48 -26.97 13.89
C LEU A 400 11.51 -25.65 13.11
N HIS A 401 11.28 -25.75 11.80
CA HIS A 401 11.08 -24.60 10.92
C HIS A 401 9.65 -24.64 10.42
N ILE A 402 8.94 -23.53 10.47
CA ILE A 402 7.58 -23.45 9.93
C ILE A 402 7.53 -22.53 8.72
N PHE A 403 6.72 -22.90 7.74
CA PHE A 403 6.28 -22.02 6.65
C PHE A 403 4.78 -21.78 6.82
N LEU A 404 4.40 -20.54 7.13
CA LEU A 404 3.00 -20.17 7.30
C LEU A 404 2.44 -19.62 6.00
N PHE A 405 1.32 -20.19 5.58
CA PHE A 405 0.51 -19.77 4.44
C PHE A 405 -0.88 -19.33 4.92
N ASP A 406 -1.67 -18.73 4.03
CA ASP A 406 -3.06 -18.35 4.32
C ASP A 406 -3.87 -19.51 4.93
N VAL A 407 -3.74 -20.72 4.38
CA VAL A 407 -4.60 -21.87 4.73
C VAL A 407 -3.90 -22.93 5.57
N ALA A 408 -2.56 -22.95 5.62
CA ALA A 408 -1.84 -24.01 6.32
C ALA A 408 -0.51 -23.55 6.93
N VAL A 409 -0.03 -24.31 7.92
CA VAL A 409 1.34 -24.23 8.44
C VAL A 409 2.07 -25.51 8.04
N ILE A 410 3.14 -25.38 7.27
CA ILE A 410 4.02 -26.51 6.93
C ILE A 410 5.09 -26.60 7.99
N ILE A 411 5.13 -27.71 8.72
CA ILE A 411 6.09 -27.97 9.78
C ILE A 411 7.22 -28.81 9.19
N CYS A 412 8.44 -28.27 9.26
CA CYS A 412 9.63 -28.88 8.68
C CYS A 412 10.71 -29.12 9.73
N LYS A 413 11.49 -30.19 9.53
CA LYS A 413 12.79 -30.36 10.17
C LYS A 413 13.87 -29.94 9.20
N ARG A 414 14.72 -29.02 9.62
CA ARG A 414 15.79 -28.52 8.76
C ARG A 414 16.93 -29.55 8.58
N ARG A 415 17.43 -29.67 7.35
CA ARG A 415 18.54 -30.56 6.93
C ARG A 415 19.54 -29.77 6.08
N GLY A 416 20.42 -29.03 6.75
CA GLY A 416 21.35 -28.12 6.06
C GLY A 416 20.60 -26.98 5.38
N ASP A 417 20.53 -27.04 4.05
CA ASP A 417 19.89 -26.04 3.19
C ASP A 417 18.48 -26.46 2.73
N ASN A 418 18.13 -27.74 2.90
CA ASN A 418 16.81 -28.29 2.59
C ASN A 418 15.96 -28.43 3.85
N TYR A 419 14.66 -28.56 3.64
CA TYR A 419 13.65 -28.70 4.68
C TYR A 419 12.90 -30.01 4.48
N GLU A 420 12.85 -30.85 5.50
CA GLU A 420 12.12 -32.11 5.45
C GLU A 420 10.74 -31.91 6.08
N MET A 421 9.66 -31.98 5.29
CA MET A 421 8.30 -31.83 5.83
C MET A 421 8.00 -32.95 6.84
N LYS A 422 7.45 -32.56 8.00
CA LYS A 422 7.07 -33.46 9.09
C LYS A 422 5.56 -33.51 9.28
N ASP A 423 4.89 -32.38 9.18
CA ASP A 423 3.45 -32.29 9.35
C ASP A 423 2.89 -31.04 8.66
N VAL A 424 1.59 -31.01 8.43
CA VAL A 424 0.86 -29.87 7.84
C VAL A 424 -0.37 -29.57 8.69
N LEU A 425 -0.40 -28.39 9.32
CA LEU A 425 -1.56 -27.94 10.07
C LEU A 425 -2.52 -27.17 9.16
N ASP A 426 -3.69 -27.73 8.91
CA ASP A 426 -4.76 -27.06 8.16
C ASP A 426 -5.48 -26.03 9.03
N LEU A 427 -5.17 -24.75 8.83
CA LEU A 427 -5.70 -23.64 9.62
C LEU A 427 -7.23 -23.49 9.50
N ASN A 428 -7.90 -24.17 8.56
CA ASN A 428 -9.36 -24.28 8.54
C ASN A 428 -9.94 -24.92 9.80
N TYR A 429 -9.16 -25.71 10.54
CA TYR A 429 -9.62 -26.41 11.74
C TYR A 429 -8.91 -25.99 13.03
N PHE A 430 -7.95 -25.06 12.95
CA PHE A 430 -7.24 -24.56 14.12
C PHE A 430 -7.71 -23.14 14.52
N LYS A 431 -7.51 -22.84 15.80
CA LYS A 431 -7.67 -21.53 16.41
C LYS A 431 -6.42 -21.19 17.24
N ILE A 432 -6.22 -19.90 17.46
CA ILE A 432 -5.03 -19.39 18.14
C ILE A 432 -5.47 -18.77 19.44
N THR A 433 -4.69 -19.00 20.49
CA THR A 433 -5.00 -18.52 21.82
C THR A 433 -3.72 -18.06 22.48
N ASN A 434 -3.65 -16.77 22.80
CA ASN A 434 -2.56 -16.22 23.57
C ASN A 434 -2.81 -16.46 25.06
N ASN A 435 -1.82 -17.03 25.76
CA ASN A 435 -1.83 -17.09 27.21
C ASN A 435 -0.59 -16.34 27.74
N PRO A 436 -0.71 -15.09 28.21
CA PRO A 436 0.43 -14.33 28.68
C PRO A 436 1.10 -14.93 29.93
N THR A 437 0.41 -15.76 30.71
CA THR A 437 0.93 -16.27 31.99
C THR A 437 2.02 -17.33 31.84
N SER A 438 2.23 -17.89 30.64
CA SER A 438 3.32 -18.81 30.34
C SER A 438 4.63 -18.11 29.97
N ASP A 439 4.59 -16.81 29.69
CA ASP A 439 5.76 -16.05 29.28
C ASP A 439 6.68 -15.82 30.48
N LYS A 440 7.97 -16.16 30.34
CA LYS A 440 9.01 -15.86 31.34
C LYS A 440 9.87 -14.71 30.83
N GLU A 441 9.67 -13.52 31.39
CA GLU A 441 10.45 -12.33 31.02
C GLU A 441 11.96 -12.55 31.21
N GLY A 442 12.76 -12.03 30.28
CA GLY A 442 14.22 -12.09 30.31
C GLY A 442 14.84 -13.43 29.89
N LYS A 443 14.05 -14.41 29.42
CA LYS A 443 14.58 -15.70 28.95
C LYS A 443 14.18 -16.00 27.50
N LYS A 444 15.19 -16.23 26.64
CA LYS A 444 14.97 -16.66 25.24
C LYS A 444 14.14 -17.94 25.17
N TRP A 445 13.33 -18.08 24.12
CA TRP A 445 12.50 -19.26 23.85
C TRP A 445 11.42 -19.56 24.91
N CYS A 446 11.00 -18.53 25.64
CA CYS A 446 9.95 -18.63 26.66
C CYS A 446 8.70 -17.80 26.32
N TYR A 447 8.60 -17.28 25.09
CA TYR A 447 7.46 -16.49 24.63
C TYR A 447 6.63 -17.35 23.69
N GLY A 448 5.41 -17.71 24.06
CA GLY A 448 4.63 -18.64 23.24
C GLY A 448 3.13 -18.40 23.19
N PHE A 449 2.48 -19.04 22.24
CA PHE A 449 1.02 -19.09 22.12
C PHE A 449 0.55 -20.46 21.65
N TYR A 450 -0.73 -20.75 21.89
CA TYR A 450 -1.33 -22.03 21.57
C TYR A 450 -2.00 -22.02 20.20
N VAL A 451 -1.78 -23.09 19.44
CA VAL A 451 -2.49 -23.42 18.21
C VAL A 451 -3.27 -24.70 18.47
N THR A 452 -4.59 -24.57 18.64
CA THR A 452 -5.46 -25.67 19.08
C THR A 452 -6.49 -26.01 18.02
N HIS A 453 -6.72 -27.31 17.81
CA HIS A 453 -7.79 -27.78 16.96
C HIS A 453 -9.14 -27.34 17.56
N GLN A 454 -10.08 -26.90 16.73
CA GLN A 454 -11.36 -26.36 17.18
C GLN A 454 -12.19 -27.37 17.98
N GLN A 455 -12.05 -28.67 17.67
CA GLN A 455 -12.70 -29.76 18.39
C GLN A 455 -11.90 -30.26 19.62
N GLY A 456 -10.73 -29.67 19.90
CA GLY A 456 -9.95 -29.95 21.12
C GLY A 456 -9.10 -31.22 21.11
N TYR A 457 -9.11 -32.02 20.03
CA TYR A 457 -8.39 -33.30 19.99
C TYR A 457 -6.86 -33.17 19.92
N VAL A 458 -6.35 -32.10 19.31
CA VAL A 458 -4.90 -31.87 19.13
C VAL A 458 -4.60 -30.39 19.38
N GLY A 459 -3.50 -30.12 20.07
CA GLY A 459 -3.00 -28.76 20.28
C GLY A 459 -1.48 -28.71 20.37
N PHE A 460 -0.94 -27.58 19.93
CA PHE A 460 0.48 -27.27 19.93
C PHE A 460 0.73 -25.96 20.67
N GLU A 461 1.86 -25.87 21.34
CA GLU A 461 2.38 -24.63 21.90
C GLU A 461 3.63 -24.24 21.12
N LEU A 462 3.59 -23.06 20.50
CA LEU A 462 4.70 -22.50 19.73
C LEU A 462 5.46 -21.51 20.60
N PHE A 463 6.76 -21.73 20.76
CA PHE A 463 7.67 -20.85 21.48
C PHE A 463 8.64 -20.15 20.53
N PHE A 464 8.85 -18.86 20.79
CA PHE A 464 9.67 -17.95 20.01
C PHE A 464 10.79 -17.39 20.87
N LYS A 465 11.89 -17.03 20.20
CA LYS A 465 13.12 -16.54 20.84
C LYS A 465 12.85 -15.27 21.66
N THR A 466 12.10 -14.32 21.12
CA THR A 466 11.74 -13.04 21.75
C THR A 466 10.26 -12.74 21.76
N ARG A 467 9.87 -11.75 22.56
CA ARG A 467 8.50 -11.24 22.67
C ARG A 467 8.05 -10.60 21.35
N GLU A 468 8.96 -9.93 20.66
CA GLU A 468 8.75 -9.25 19.39
C GLU A 468 8.47 -10.27 18.28
N LEU A 469 9.26 -11.37 18.24
CA LEU A 469 8.99 -12.48 17.32
C LEU A 469 7.65 -13.15 17.62
N LYS A 470 7.32 -13.40 18.90
CA LYS A 470 5.99 -13.92 19.28
C LYS A 470 4.87 -13.02 18.75
N LYS A 471 4.99 -11.70 18.93
CA LYS A 471 4.01 -10.71 18.46
C LYS A 471 3.88 -10.75 16.94
N LYS A 472 4.99 -10.66 16.20
CA LYS A 472 5.01 -10.72 14.73
C LYS A 472 4.34 -11.98 14.20
N TRP A 473 4.69 -13.15 14.75
CA TRP A 473 4.09 -14.41 14.34
C TRP A 473 2.60 -14.46 14.66
N MET A 474 2.17 -14.03 15.84
CA MET A 474 0.76 -13.98 16.22
C MET A 474 -0.07 -13.13 15.23
N GLU A 475 0.43 -11.95 14.85
CA GLU A 475 -0.20 -11.08 13.84
C GLU A 475 -0.31 -11.77 12.47
N GLN A 476 0.74 -12.49 12.02
CA GLN A 476 0.70 -13.24 10.75
C GLN A 476 -0.35 -14.34 10.74
N PHE A 477 -0.42 -15.05 11.85
CA PHE A 477 -1.35 -16.13 12.07
C PHE A 477 -2.80 -15.64 12.15
N GLU A 478 -3.05 -14.52 12.83
CA GLU A 478 -4.34 -13.84 12.85
C GLU A 478 -4.75 -13.35 11.45
N MET A 479 -3.81 -12.81 10.68
CA MET A 479 -4.05 -12.40 9.29
C MET A 479 -4.42 -13.58 8.40
N ALA A 480 -3.71 -14.71 8.51
CA ALA A 480 -4.05 -15.95 7.79
C ALA A 480 -5.47 -16.42 8.13
N ILE A 481 -5.82 -16.52 9.43
CA ILE A 481 -7.16 -16.91 9.86
C ILE A 481 -8.23 -15.94 9.37
N SER A 482 -7.96 -14.63 9.39
CA SER A 482 -8.85 -13.59 8.87
C SER A 482 -9.08 -13.72 7.36
N ASN A 483 -8.10 -14.24 6.60
CA ASN A 483 -8.26 -14.53 5.18
C ASN A 483 -9.08 -15.81 4.92
N ILE A 484 -8.92 -16.84 5.74
CA ILE A 484 -9.76 -18.05 5.63
C ILE A 484 -11.21 -17.73 6.01
N ARG A 485 -11.39 -17.02 7.12
CA ARG A 485 -12.68 -16.77 7.76
C ARG A 485 -12.88 -15.26 8.01
N PRO A 486 -13.12 -14.46 6.96
CA PRO A 486 -13.38 -13.04 7.17
C PRO A 486 -14.71 -12.86 7.93
N GLU A 487 -14.77 -11.87 8.83
CA GLU A 487 -15.93 -11.64 9.72
C GLU A 487 -17.27 -11.61 8.98
N LYS A 488 -17.27 -11.10 7.76
CA LYS A 488 -18.47 -10.89 6.94
C LYS A 488 -18.72 -12.00 5.91
N ALA A 489 -18.02 -13.14 5.99
CA ALA A 489 -18.13 -14.25 5.03
C ALA A 489 -19.54 -14.85 4.91
N ASN A 490 -20.29 -14.87 6.01
CA ASN A 490 -21.61 -15.48 6.10
C ASN A 490 -22.75 -14.45 6.21
N HIS A 491 -22.45 -13.16 6.04
CA HIS A 491 -23.48 -12.12 6.07
C HIS A 491 -24.52 -12.36 4.98
N ASN A 492 -25.78 -11.99 5.26
CA ASN A 492 -26.89 -12.10 4.31
C ASN A 492 -27.05 -13.50 3.68
N SER A 493 -26.76 -14.55 4.48
CA SER A 493 -26.86 -15.98 4.12
C SER A 493 -25.85 -16.48 3.07
N HIS A 494 -24.87 -15.66 2.69
CA HIS A 494 -23.79 -16.09 1.81
C HIS A 494 -22.87 -17.10 2.49
N GLN A 495 -22.00 -17.71 1.69
CA GLN A 495 -20.91 -18.56 2.17
C GLN A 495 -19.69 -18.30 1.32
N PHE A 496 -19.01 -17.19 1.60
CA PHE A 496 -17.81 -16.78 0.87
C PHE A 496 -16.60 -17.62 1.28
N LYS A 497 -15.86 -18.10 0.28
CA LYS A 497 -14.55 -18.72 0.44
C LYS A 497 -13.53 -18.02 -0.44
N MET A 498 -12.29 -17.93 0.02
CA MET A 498 -11.18 -17.42 -0.77
C MET A 498 -11.08 -18.21 -2.08
N HIS A 499 -10.89 -17.51 -3.19
CA HIS A 499 -10.95 -18.10 -4.52
C HIS A 499 -9.97 -17.42 -5.49
N THR A 500 -9.40 -18.23 -6.39
CA THR A 500 -8.61 -17.77 -7.53
C THR A 500 -9.48 -17.79 -8.78
N PHE A 501 -9.76 -16.62 -9.34
CA PHE A 501 -10.54 -16.46 -10.56
C PHE A 501 -9.60 -16.58 -11.77
N GLU A 502 -9.89 -17.51 -12.68
CA GLU A 502 -9.07 -17.73 -13.89
C GLU A 502 -9.24 -16.62 -14.94
N LYS A 503 -10.37 -15.90 -14.88
CA LYS A 503 -10.71 -14.80 -15.80
C LYS A 503 -10.78 -13.49 -15.03
N ILE A 504 -10.52 -12.39 -15.74
CA ILE A 504 -10.72 -11.04 -15.21
C ILE A 504 -12.18 -10.91 -14.76
N THR A 505 -12.34 -10.67 -13.47
CA THR A 505 -13.65 -10.71 -12.81
C THR A 505 -13.82 -9.42 -12.02
N SER A 506 -14.98 -8.77 -12.14
CA SER A 506 -15.34 -7.62 -11.32
C SER A 506 -16.08 -8.04 -10.07
N CYS A 507 -15.85 -7.31 -8.97
CA CYS A 507 -16.59 -7.49 -7.74
C CYS A 507 -18.07 -7.15 -7.95
N ASN A 508 -18.95 -8.07 -7.55
CA ASN A 508 -20.40 -7.91 -7.70
C ASN A 508 -20.99 -6.73 -6.89
N LEU A 509 -20.25 -6.19 -5.91
CA LEU A 509 -20.64 -5.00 -5.18
C LEU A 509 -20.14 -3.72 -5.86
N CYS A 510 -18.83 -3.47 -5.78
CA CYS A 510 -18.22 -2.19 -6.16
C CYS A 510 -17.94 -2.07 -7.67
N GLN A 511 -18.05 -3.16 -8.44
CA GLN A 511 -17.78 -3.24 -9.88
C GLN A 511 -16.30 -3.03 -10.28
N PHE A 512 -15.42 -2.73 -9.34
CA PHE A 512 -13.96 -2.75 -9.57
C PHE A 512 -13.45 -4.18 -9.76
N LEU A 513 -12.31 -4.30 -10.42
CA LEU A 513 -11.66 -5.58 -10.71
C LEU A 513 -11.25 -6.31 -9.43
N LEU A 514 -11.45 -7.62 -9.39
CA LEU A 514 -10.78 -8.51 -8.44
C LEU A 514 -9.32 -8.61 -8.88
N ARG A 515 -8.46 -7.83 -8.21
CA ARG A 515 -7.11 -7.54 -8.69
C ARG A 515 -6.14 -8.69 -8.47
N GLY A 516 -5.30 -8.95 -9.47
CA GLY A 516 -4.28 -10.00 -9.47
C GLY A 516 -4.70 -11.26 -10.22
N ILE A 517 -3.86 -12.29 -10.12
CA ILE A 517 -4.02 -13.60 -10.76
C ILE A 517 -4.09 -14.76 -9.75
N PHE A 518 -3.90 -14.48 -8.46
CA PHE A 518 -3.84 -15.50 -7.42
C PHE A 518 -4.66 -15.06 -6.21
N ASN A 519 -5.65 -15.85 -5.77
CA ASN A 519 -6.52 -15.55 -4.62
C ASN A 519 -6.95 -14.07 -4.55
N GLN A 520 -7.57 -13.57 -5.62
CA GLN A 520 -7.90 -12.15 -5.80
C GLN A 520 -9.02 -11.67 -4.85
N GLY A 521 -9.84 -12.59 -4.38
CA GLY A 521 -11.01 -12.29 -3.55
C GLY A 521 -11.74 -13.55 -3.10
N TYR A 522 -13.06 -13.43 -2.97
CA TYR A 522 -13.91 -14.49 -2.42
C TYR A 522 -15.05 -14.82 -3.36
N LEU A 523 -15.40 -16.10 -3.44
CA LEU A 523 -16.53 -16.63 -4.17
C LEU A 523 -17.55 -17.20 -3.19
N CYS A 524 -18.82 -16.83 -3.34
CA CYS A 524 -19.90 -17.45 -2.58
C CYS A 524 -20.23 -18.82 -3.14
N LEU A 525 -20.07 -19.88 -2.34
CA LEU A 525 -20.34 -21.25 -2.77
C LEU A 525 -21.83 -21.53 -3.07
N LYS A 526 -22.74 -20.69 -2.56
CA LYS A 526 -24.18 -20.87 -2.73
C LYS A 526 -24.72 -20.18 -3.98
N CYS A 527 -24.26 -18.97 -4.29
CA CYS A 527 -24.81 -18.15 -5.38
C CYS A 527 -23.80 -17.73 -6.45
N GLY A 528 -22.53 -18.13 -6.33
CA GLY A 528 -21.50 -17.87 -7.34
C GLY A 528 -21.04 -16.42 -7.47
N LEU A 529 -21.47 -15.51 -6.59
CA LEU A 529 -21.01 -14.12 -6.62
C LEU A 529 -19.56 -14.01 -6.15
N GLY A 530 -18.77 -13.21 -6.86
CA GLY A 530 -17.40 -12.84 -6.53
C GLY A 530 -17.30 -11.45 -5.89
N ALA A 531 -16.49 -11.30 -4.86
CA ALA A 531 -16.31 -10.02 -4.17
C ALA A 531 -14.96 -9.87 -3.45
N HIS A 532 -14.54 -8.62 -3.24
CA HIS A 532 -13.39 -8.30 -2.37
C HIS A 532 -13.70 -8.60 -0.89
N LYS A 533 -12.66 -8.74 -0.06
CA LYS A 533 -12.78 -9.05 1.38
C LYS A 533 -13.63 -8.01 2.13
N GLU A 534 -13.43 -6.75 1.80
CA GLU A 534 -14.10 -5.57 2.33
C GLU A 534 -15.55 -5.42 1.83
N CYS A 535 -15.90 -6.08 0.73
CA CYS A 535 -17.21 -5.99 0.10
C CYS A 535 -18.23 -7.01 0.64
N LEU A 536 -17.80 -8.07 1.35
CA LEU A 536 -18.64 -9.23 1.67
C LEU A 536 -19.93 -8.90 2.45
N GLY A 537 -19.87 -7.96 3.39
CA GLY A 537 -21.04 -7.62 4.23
C GLY A 537 -22.00 -6.58 3.64
N ARG A 538 -21.71 -6.05 2.45
CA ARG A 538 -22.55 -5.04 1.79
C ARG A 538 -23.39 -5.63 0.63
N LEU A 539 -23.19 -6.90 0.31
CA LEU A 539 -23.95 -7.62 -0.72
C LEU A 539 -25.35 -7.99 -0.23
N GLY A 540 -26.34 -8.03 -1.13
CA GLY A 540 -27.72 -8.41 -0.80
C GLY A 540 -27.87 -9.87 -0.33
N VAL A 541 -29.10 -10.34 -0.11
CA VAL A 541 -29.37 -11.71 0.37
C VAL A 541 -28.99 -12.77 -0.67
N CYS A 542 -28.29 -13.80 -0.23
CA CYS A 542 -27.85 -14.93 -1.04
C CYS A 542 -29.02 -15.66 -1.72
N GLY A 543 -28.83 -16.09 -2.97
CA GLY A 543 -29.81 -16.89 -3.72
C GLY A 543 -30.91 -16.08 -4.43
N ARG A 544 -31.01 -14.76 -4.23
CA ARG A 544 -31.81 -13.90 -5.11
C ARG A 544 -30.98 -13.56 -6.35
N THR A 545 -31.04 -14.42 -7.37
CA THR A 545 -30.32 -14.25 -8.64
C THR A 545 -30.90 -13.10 -9.45
N VAL A 546 -30.08 -12.07 -9.71
CA VAL A 546 -30.16 -11.31 -10.96
C VAL A 546 -29.11 -11.94 -11.87
N PHE A 547 -29.54 -12.82 -12.78
CA PHE A 547 -28.68 -13.29 -13.86
C PHE A 547 -28.57 -12.17 -14.93
N PRO A 548 -27.38 -11.91 -15.48
CA PRO A 548 -27.20 -10.97 -16.58
C PRO A 548 -27.57 -11.67 -17.89
N GLY A 549 -28.80 -11.48 -18.37
CA GLY A 549 -29.23 -12.12 -19.62
C GLY A 549 -30.73 -12.09 -19.92
N ASP A 550 -31.44 -11.02 -19.58
CA ASP A 550 -32.73 -10.70 -20.22
C ASP A 550 -32.93 -9.19 -20.21
N HIS A 551 -32.72 -8.56 -21.37
CA HIS A 551 -33.03 -7.15 -21.61
C HIS A 551 -34.47 -7.05 -22.13
N LEU A 552 -35.38 -6.41 -21.39
CA LEU A 552 -36.08 -5.19 -21.83
C LEU A 552 -36.89 -4.59 -20.68
N ASP A 553 -36.82 -3.26 -20.58
CA ASP A 553 -37.67 -2.35 -19.80
C ASP A 553 -37.55 -2.33 -18.27
N SER A 554 -36.56 -1.54 -17.78
CA SER A 554 -36.79 -0.46 -16.80
C SER A 554 -35.47 0.07 -16.27
N ARG A 555 -35.15 1.33 -16.60
CA ARG A 555 -34.05 2.08 -16.02
C ARG A 555 -34.31 2.31 -14.53
N THR A 556 -33.50 1.71 -13.66
CA THR A 556 -33.15 2.32 -12.37
C THR A 556 -31.65 2.14 -12.10
N PRO A 557 -30.85 3.22 -12.18
CA PRO A 557 -29.46 3.22 -11.74
C PRO A 557 -29.38 3.10 -10.21
N LYS A 558 -28.36 2.37 -9.74
CA LYS A 558 -27.96 2.18 -8.34
C LYS A 558 -27.97 3.51 -7.55
N ARG A 559 -28.53 3.44 -6.33
CA ARG A 559 -28.51 4.47 -5.28
C ARG A 559 -27.09 4.98 -5.02
N LYS A 560 -26.76 6.14 -5.59
CA LYS A 560 -26.04 7.20 -4.86
C LYS A 560 -27.03 7.75 -3.81
N CYS A 561 -26.59 8.11 -2.60
CA CYS A 561 -27.43 8.89 -1.69
C CYS A 561 -27.78 10.22 -2.38
N LEU A 562 -28.99 10.31 -2.96
CA LEU A 562 -29.49 11.54 -3.54
C LEU A 562 -29.82 12.52 -2.40
N PRO A 563 -29.68 13.84 -2.62
CA PRO A 563 -29.84 14.86 -1.59
C PRO A 563 -31.27 14.92 -1.03
N ARG A 564 -31.39 15.35 0.24
CA ARG A 564 -32.69 15.67 0.86
C ARG A 564 -33.21 17.00 0.31
N MET A 565 -34.48 17.02 -0.04
CA MET A 565 -35.16 18.19 -0.58
C MET A 565 -36.23 18.68 0.41
N VAL A 566 -36.37 20.00 0.55
CA VAL A 566 -37.49 20.64 1.25
C VAL A 566 -38.54 21.02 0.22
N VAL A 567 -39.78 20.65 0.50
CA VAL A 567 -40.95 21.05 -0.29
C VAL A 567 -41.20 22.53 -0.07
N ILE A 568 -41.28 23.28 -1.18
CA ILE A 568 -41.53 24.73 -1.18
C ILE A 568 -42.92 25.07 -1.71
N ARG A 569 -43.64 24.08 -2.27
CA ARG A 569 -44.95 24.26 -2.85
C ARG A 569 -45.77 22.99 -2.70
N ASP A 570 -47.02 23.14 -2.25
CA ASP A 570 -47.95 22.03 -2.07
C ASP A 570 -48.27 21.35 -3.41
N TYR A 571 -48.43 20.04 -3.37
CA TYR A 571 -48.93 19.25 -4.48
C TYR A 571 -49.78 18.11 -3.94
N SER A 572 -51.04 18.04 -4.38
CA SER A 572 -52.04 17.10 -3.87
C SER A 572 -52.29 15.91 -4.81
N GLY A 573 -51.44 15.70 -5.82
CA GLY A 573 -51.59 14.62 -6.80
C GLY A 573 -52.19 15.04 -8.15
N ILE A 574 -52.29 16.35 -8.42
CA ILE A 574 -52.82 16.91 -9.66
C ILE A 574 -51.82 17.96 -10.19
N PRO A 575 -51.37 17.87 -11.47
CA PRO A 575 -51.66 16.82 -12.45
C PRO A 575 -51.08 15.45 -12.06
N ARG A 576 -51.60 14.35 -12.62
CA ARG A 576 -51.13 13.00 -12.29
C ARG A 576 -49.83 12.67 -13.05
N PRO A 577 -48.81 12.07 -12.41
CA PRO A 577 -47.57 11.66 -13.07
C PRO A 577 -47.83 10.50 -14.04
N GLN A 578 -47.17 10.49 -15.19
CA GLN A 578 -47.25 9.39 -16.16
C GLN A 578 -46.45 8.15 -15.71
N SER A 579 -45.47 8.33 -14.82
CA SER A 579 -44.46 7.32 -14.48
C SER A 579 -44.72 6.56 -13.16
N GLY A 580 -45.83 6.81 -12.47
CA GLY A 580 -46.17 6.11 -11.22
C GLY A 580 -47.17 6.85 -10.32
N PRO A 581 -47.41 6.36 -9.09
CA PRO A 581 -48.41 6.93 -8.18
C PRO A 581 -47.99 8.34 -7.69
N PRO A 582 -48.93 9.30 -7.62
CA PRO A 582 -48.64 10.64 -7.10
C PRO A 582 -48.33 10.63 -5.60
N LEU A 583 -47.35 11.43 -5.19
CA LEU A 583 -47.03 11.69 -3.80
C LEU A 583 -47.58 13.05 -3.40
N SER A 584 -48.58 13.08 -2.52
CA SER A 584 -49.07 14.34 -1.97
C SER A 584 -48.02 14.93 -1.02
N ILE A 585 -47.55 16.15 -1.31
CA ILE A 585 -46.49 16.86 -0.58
C ILE A 585 -47.00 18.23 -0.12
N HIS A 586 -46.60 18.66 1.07
CA HIS A 586 -46.95 19.97 1.63
C HIS A 586 -45.69 20.79 1.90
N ALA A 587 -45.76 22.10 1.76
CA ALA A 587 -44.67 23.03 1.99
C ALA A 587 -44.10 22.83 3.41
N GLY A 588 -42.78 22.62 3.50
CA GLY A 588 -42.08 22.27 4.72
C GLY A 588 -41.78 20.77 4.89
N ASP A 589 -42.40 19.88 4.10
CA ASP A 589 -42.05 18.46 4.11
C ASP A 589 -40.60 18.24 3.65
N VAL A 590 -39.92 17.27 4.26
CA VAL A 590 -38.58 16.85 3.85
C VAL A 590 -38.66 15.52 3.10
N ILE A 591 -38.19 15.54 1.86
CA ILE A 591 -38.21 14.41 0.94
C ILE A 591 -36.80 13.88 0.73
N GLU A 592 -36.62 12.59 0.96
CA GLU A 592 -35.45 11.85 0.52
C GLU A 592 -35.63 11.49 -0.96
N LEU A 593 -34.82 12.06 -1.84
CA LEU A 593 -34.90 11.76 -3.28
C LEU A 593 -34.49 10.30 -3.53
N MET A 594 -35.29 9.61 -4.32
CA MET A 594 -35.04 8.22 -4.73
C MET A 594 -34.67 8.15 -6.21
N PHE A 595 -35.24 9.02 -7.03
CA PHE A 595 -34.92 9.15 -8.45
C PHE A 595 -35.15 10.59 -8.90
N ALA A 596 -34.14 11.21 -9.51
CA ALA A 596 -34.22 12.53 -10.12
C ALA A 596 -33.56 12.47 -11.50
N ASP A 597 -34.35 12.73 -12.54
CA ASP A 597 -33.87 12.91 -13.91
C ASP A 597 -33.94 14.40 -14.25
N VAL A 598 -32.80 14.97 -14.66
CA VAL A 598 -32.66 16.40 -14.99
C VAL A 598 -33.49 16.78 -16.23
N ASN A 599 -33.80 15.80 -17.08
CA ASN A 599 -34.63 15.99 -18.27
C ASN A 599 -36.13 15.74 -18.00
N SER A 600 -36.53 15.40 -16.76
CA SER A 600 -37.91 15.13 -16.36
C SER A 600 -38.44 16.18 -15.36
N SER A 601 -39.67 16.65 -15.59
CA SER A 601 -40.39 17.52 -14.64
C SER A 601 -40.96 16.78 -13.42
N TRP A 602 -40.78 15.45 -13.35
CA TRP A 602 -41.30 14.59 -12.30
C TRP A 602 -40.19 13.78 -11.65
N TRP A 603 -40.05 13.92 -10.34
CA TRP A 603 -39.07 13.20 -9.51
C TRP A 603 -39.76 12.26 -8.55
N GLN A 604 -39.05 11.23 -8.10
CA GLN A 604 -39.53 10.26 -7.13
C GLN A 604 -38.78 10.40 -5.81
N GLY A 605 -39.50 10.36 -4.70
CA GLY A 605 -38.91 10.46 -3.39
C GLY A 605 -39.79 9.90 -2.29
N LYS A 606 -39.24 9.91 -1.08
CA LYS A 606 -39.88 9.41 0.14
C LYS A 606 -40.01 10.55 1.14
N ILE A 607 -41.21 10.85 1.62
CA ILE A 607 -41.41 11.81 2.71
C ILE A 607 -40.86 11.17 3.99
N LEU A 608 -39.92 11.84 4.66
CA LEU A 608 -39.29 11.27 5.86
C LEU A 608 -40.28 11.11 7.03
N ALA A 609 -41.17 12.09 7.22
CA ALA A 609 -42.14 12.07 8.32
C ALA A 609 -43.19 10.95 8.21
N THR A 610 -43.63 10.63 6.99
CA THR A 610 -44.74 9.67 6.77
C THR A 610 -44.30 8.37 6.10
N SER A 611 -43.04 8.29 5.65
CA SER A 611 -42.47 7.21 4.86
C SER A 611 -43.21 6.88 3.55
N LYS A 612 -44.14 7.73 3.09
CA LYS A 612 -44.84 7.57 1.82
C LYS A 612 -43.92 7.84 0.64
N ILE A 613 -44.07 7.04 -0.42
CA ILE A 613 -43.24 7.08 -1.63
C ILE A 613 -44.14 7.35 -2.84
N GLY A 614 -43.69 8.19 -3.76
CA GLY A 614 -44.35 8.44 -5.04
C GLY A 614 -43.69 9.57 -5.81
N PHE A 615 -44.35 10.02 -6.87
CA PHE A 615 -43.85 11.07 -7.76
C PHE A 615 -44.40 12.45 -7.42
N PHE A 616 -43.56 13.47 -7.54
CA PHE A 616 -43.92 14.86 -7.33
C PHE A 616 -43.21 15.77 -8.36
N PRO A 617 -43.72 17.00 -8.60
CA PRO A 617 -43.10 17.94 -9.53
C PRO A 617 -41.72 18.39 -9.04
N SER A 618 -40.70 18.36 -9.91
CA SER A 618 -39.32 18.73 -9.56
C SER A 618 -39.17 20.19 -9.13
N ASP A 619 -40.05 21.07 -9.62
CA ASP A 619 -40.10 22.49 -9.29
C ASP A 619 -40.80 22.80 -7.95
N ALA A 620 -41.43 21.81 -7.32
CA ALA A 620 -42.10 21.95 -6.02
C ALA A 620 -41.16 21.78 -4.83
N VAL A 621 -39.88 21.48 -5.08
CA VAL A 621 -38.88 21.23 -4.05
C VAL A 621 -37.59 22.01 -4.29
N ARG A 622 -36.82 22.24 -3.23
CA ARG A 622 -35.45 22.76 -3.30
C ARG A 622 -34.52 21.92 -2.41
N PRO A 623 -33.19 21.90 -2.66
CA PRO A 623 -32.24 21.29 -1.74
C PRO A 623 -32.44 21.83 -0.32
N CYS A 624 -32.51 20.93 0.66
CA CYS A 624 -32.55 21.33 2.06
C CYS A 624 -31.33 22.23 2.33
N PRO A 625 -31.49 23.45 2.87
CA PRO A 625 -30.34 24.22 3.30
C PRO A 625 -29.55 23.34 4.27
N CYS A 626 -28.28 23.12 3.95
CA CYS A 626 -27.37 22.31 4.72
C CYS A 626 -27.50 22.75 6.18
N VAL A 627 -27.90 21.84 7.07
CA VAL A 627 -27.60 22.00 8.50
C VAL A 627 -26.12 22.38 8.55
N PRO A 628 -25.71 23.47 9.24
CA PRO A 628 -24.33 23.88 9.22
C PRO A 628 -23.49 22.66 9.61
N LYS A 629 -22.60 22.24 8.71
CA LYS A 629 -21.49 21.36 9.09
C LYS A 629 -20.88 21.97 10.35
N PRO A 630 -20.42 21.17 11.35
CA PRO A 630 -19.61 21.73 12.41
C PRO A 630 -18.51 22.54 11.72
N VAL A 631 -18.48 23.84 12.01
CA VAL A 631 -17.50 24.74 11.42
C VAL A 631 -16.15 24.16 11.81
N ASP A 632 -15.34 23.80 10.81
CA ASP A 632 -14.06 23.17 11.09
C ASP A 632 -13.10 24.20 11.66
N TYR A 633 -12.78 24.04 12.94
CA TYR A 633 -11.82 24.90 13.64
C TYR A 633 -10.42 24.27 13.67
N SER A 634 -10.16 23.16 12.97
CA SER A 634 -8.88 22.44 12.93
C SER A 634 -7.68 23.34 12.59
N ALA A 635 -7.88 24.33 11.71
CA ALA A 635 -6.89 25.33 11.31
C ALA A 635 -6.58 26.40 12.38
N GLN A 636 -7.38 26.48 13.45
CA GLN A 636 -7.18 27.49 14.49
C GLN A 636 -6.13 27.03 15.52
N LEU A 637 -5.12 27.87 15.78
CA LEU A 637 -4.03 27.56 16.72
C LEU A 637 -4.51 27.33 18.17
N TRP A 638 -5.70 27.84 18.53
CA TRP A 638 -6.33 27.61 19.83
C TRP A 638 -7.17 26.33 19.87
N PHE A 639 -7.42 25.64 18.76
CA PHE A 639 -8.32 24.49 18.73
C PHE A 639 -7.58 23.17 18.97
N ALA A 640 -8.12 22.35 19.87
CA ALA A 640 -7.51 21.10 20.31
C ALA A 640 -8.26 19.84 19.88
N GLY A 641 -9.44 19.99 19.27
CA GLY A 641 -10.27 18.85 18.89
C GLY A 641 -10.77 18.06 20.10
N PRO A 642 -11.02 16.74 19.96
CA PRO A 642 -11.40 15.86 21.07
C PRO A 642 -10.28 15.78 22.11
N MET A 643 -10.48 16.44 23.25
CA MET A 643 -9.50 16.46 24.33
C MET A 643 -10.20 16.50 25.69
N GLU A 644 -9.79 15.61 26.59
CA GLU A 644 -10.34 15.53 27.95
C GLU A 644 -9.72 16.59 28.88
N ARG A 645 -10.39 16.82 30.02
CA ARG A 645 -10.02 17.87 30.99
C ARG A 645 -8.57 17.72 31.48
N TYR A 646 -8.19 16.50 31.84
CA TYR A 646 -6.84 16.18 32.33
C TYR A 646 -5.76 16.38 31.25
N GLN A 647 -6.04 16.02 30.00
CA GLN A 647 -5.10 16.23 28.89
C GLN A 647 -4.87 17.73 28.61
N ALA A 648 -5.93 18.54 28.70
CA ALA A 648 -5.81 19.99 28.60
C ALA A 648 -5.02 20.62 29.76
N GLU A 649 -5.13 20.04 30.97
CA GLU A 649 -4.34 20.46 32.13
C GLU A 649 -2.84 20.20 31.92
N LEU A 650 -2.46 19.02 31.42
CA LEU A 650 -1.06 18.70 31.08
C LEU A 650 -0.48 19.65 30.01
N GLN A 651 -1.24 19.94 28.95
CA GLN A 651 -0.78 20.79 27.84
C GLN A 651 -0.56 22.26 28.24
N LEU A 652 -1.30 22.73 29.24
CA LEU A 652 -1.21 24.11 29.73
C LEU A 652 -0.33 24.24 30.98
N LEU A 653 0.12 23.14 31.59
CA LEU A 653 0.84 23.13 32.87
C LEU A 653 2.13 23.95 32.81
N ASP A 654 2.92 23.81 31.74
CA ASP A 654 4.20 24.50 31.57
C ASP A 654 4.10 25.80 30.75
N ARG A 655 2.87 26.26 30.46
CA ARG A 655 2.62 27.48 29.69
C ARG A 655 2.43 28.70 30.60
N GLY A 656 2.56 29.90 30.02
CA GLY A 656 2.29 31.16 30.73
C GLY A 656 0.80 31.35 31.06
N ASN A 657 0.49 32.20 32.04
CA ASN A 657 -0.89 32.62 32.30
C ASN A 657 -1.51 33.25 31.04
N SER A 658 -2.82 33.13 30.89
CA SER A 658 -3.63 33.55 29.74
C SER A 658 -3.42 32.71 28.46
N THR A 659 -2.65 31.61 28.54
CA THR A 659 -2.59 30.60 27.47
C THR A 659 -3.85 29.74 27.49
N TYR A 660 -4.49 29.55 26.34
CA TYR A 660 -5.79 28.89 26.25
C TYR A 660 -5.91 27.92 25.07
N LEU A 661 -6.86 26.99 25.20
CA LEU A 661 -7.30 26.07 24.15
C LEU A 661 -8.81 25.83 24.20
N VAL A 662 -9.41 25.52 23.06
CA VAL A 662 -10.81 25.08 22.93
C VAL A 662 -10.85 23.62 22.52
N ARG A 663 -11.63 22.82 23.25
CA ARG A 663 -11.72 21.36 23.08
C ARG A 663 -13.15 20.87 23.00
N HIS A 664 -13.36 19.72 22.36
CA HIS A 664 -14.64 19.02 22.42
C HIS A 664 -14.81 18.29 23.75
N ARG A 665 -16.04 18.34 24.29
CA ARG A 665 -16.40 17.73 25.58
C ARG A 665 -17.06 16.36 25.45
N SER A 666 -17.68 16.05 24.30
CA SER A 666 -18.40 14.79 24.02
C SER A 666 -17.73 13.99 22.90
N LYS A 667 -17.86 12.66 22.93
CA LYS A 667 -17.43 11.73 21.86
C LYS A 667 -18.14 11.99 20.52
N GLU A 668 -19.26 12.70 20.55
CA GLU A 668 -20.05 13.09 19.38
C GLU A 668 -19.58 14.44 18.77
N CYS A 669 -18.56 15.09 19.34
CA CYS A 669 -17.95 16.35 18.87
C CYS A 669 -18.91 17.56 18.79
N THR A 670 -20.04 17.55 19.49
CA THR A 670 -21.07 18.61 19.43
C THR A 670 -21.00 19.64 20.56
N GLU A 671 -20.26 19.36 21.64
CA GLU A 671 -20.11 20.27 22.80
C GLU A 671 -18.68 20.80 22.91
N TYR A 672 -18.51 22.08 23.27
CA TYR A 672 -17.19 22.74 23.40
C TYR A 672 -16.90 23.23 24.83
N ALA A 673 -15.62 23.34 25.15
CA ALA A 673 -15.13 23.97 26.38
C ALA A 673 -13.83 24.74 26.13
N ILE A 674 -13.64 25.86 26.84
CA ILE A 674 -12.38 26.61 26.89
C ILE A 674 -11.59 26.14 28.11
N SER A 675 -10.31 25.83 27.93
CA SER A 675 -9.36 25.57 29.02
C SER A 675 -8.29 26.66 28.97
N ILE A 676 -8.05 27.36 30.09
CA ILE A 676 -7.15 28.52 30.16
C ILE A 676 -6.31 28.47 31.44
N LYS A 677 -5.02 28.78 31.35
CA LYS A 677 -4.16 28.92 32.53
C LYS A 677 -4.30 30.31 33.15
N PHE A 678 -4.62 30.37 34.44
CA PHE A 678 -4.78 31.61 35.19
C PHE A 678 -4.41 31.40 36.66
N ASN A 679 -3.55 32.27 37.21
CA ASN A 679 -2.98 32.15 38.55
C ASN A 679 -2.39 30.75 38.83
N ASP A 680 -1.57 30.26 37.87
CA ASP A 680 -0.90 28.94 37.93
C ASP A 680 -1.84 27.74 38.09
N LYS A 681 -3.13 27.92 37.76
CA LYS A 681 -4.12 26.86 37.70
C LYS A 681 -4.84 26.88 36.37
N VAL A 682 -5.20 25.72 35.85
CA VAL A 682 -6.00 25.61 34.63
C VAL A 682 -7.48 25.69 35.01
N LYS A 683 -8.19 26.64 34.40
CA LYS A 683 -9.63 26.85 34.54
C LYS A 683 -10.34 26.35 33.29
N HIS A 684 -11.51 25.74 33.48
CA HIS A 684 -12.30 25.14 32.40
C HIS A 684 -13.68 25.78 32.38
N ILE A 685 -14.06 26.30 31.21
CA ILE A 685 -15.32 27.01 30.98
C ILE A 685 -16.12 26.24 29.95
N LYS A 686 -17.36 25.88 30.27
CA LYS A 686 -18.27 25.22 29.32
C LYS A 686 -18.84 26.26 28.37
N ILE A 687 -18.81 25.98 27.06
CA ILE A 687 -19.55 26.75 26.07
C ILE A 687 -20.93 26.10 25.94
N LEU A 688 -21.98 26.89 26.15
CA LEU A 688 -23.37 26.47 26.08
C LEU A 688 -23.99 26.89 24.75
N THR A 689 -25.05 26.18 24.33
CA THR A 689 -25.76 26.44 23.07
C THR A 689 -27.24 26.69 23.35
N LYS A 690 -27.80 27.76 22.78
CA LYS A 690 -29.23 28.12 22.84
C LYS A 690 -29.65 28.72 21.50
N ASP A 691 -30.75 28.21 20.93
CA ASP A 691 -31.32 28.67 19.65
C ASP A 691 -30.31 28.72 18.48
N GLY A 692 -29.34 27.79 18.47
CA GLY A 692 -28.28 27.74 17.45
C GLY A 692 -27.11 28.70 17.67
N CYS A 693 -27.10 29.46 18.77
CA CYS A 693 -26.01 30.37 19.16
C CYS A 693 -25.22 29.82 20.37
N PHE A 694 -23.95 30.20 20.47
CA PHE A 694 -23.00 29.82 21.53
C PHE A 694 -22.81 30.94 22.55
N TYR A 695 -22.62 30.60 23.83
CA TYR A 695 -22.32 31.58 24.88
C TYR A 695 -21.59 30.96 26.07
N ILE A 696 -20.89 31.81 26.84
CA ILE A 696 -20.33 31.47 28.16
C ILE A 696 -20.92 32.34 29.30
N ALA A 697 -21.56 33.45 28.95
CA ALA A 697 -22.34 34.32 29.82
C ALA A 697 -23.67 34.62 29.12
N GLU A 698 -24.81 34.48 29.79
CA GLU A 698 -26.15 34.60 29.18
C GLU A 698 -26.42 36.00 28.60
N SER A 699 -25.65 37.01 29.01
CA SER A 699 -25.71 38.39 28.48
C SER A 699 -25.31 38.51 27.01
N ARG A 700 -24.61 37.52 26.43
CA ARG A 700 -24.06 37.61 25.06
C ARG A 700 -24.13 36.28 24.30
N LEU A 701 -24.79 36.30 23.14
CA LEU A 701 -24.96 35.17 22.24
C LEU A 701 -24.12 35.36 20.97
N PHE A 702 -23.40 34.32 20.55
CA PHE A 702 -22.51 34.31 19.39
C PHE A 702 -22.99 33.29 18.36
N LYS A 703 -22.87 33.60 17.06
CA LYS A 703 -23.31 32.69 16.00
C LYS A 703 -22.36 31.50 15.80
N THR A 704 -21.08 31.69 16.09
CA THR A 704 -20.05 30.64 16.00
C THR A 704 -19.12 30.64 17.22
N VAL A 705 -18.39 29.53 17.44
CA VAL A 705 -17.37 29.46 18.49
C VAL A 705 -16.18 30.39 18.18
N LEU A 706 -15.86 30.61 16.90
CA LEU A 706 -14.84 31.56 16.48
C LEU A 706 -15.21 32.99 16.91
N ASP A 707 -16.45 33.42 16.66
CA ASP A 707 -16.91 34.76 17.08
C ASP A 707 -16.80 34.95 18.60
N LEU A 708 -17.11 33.89 19.35
CA LEU A 708 -16.97 33.89 20.81
C LEU A 708 -15.51 34.04 21.23
N VAL A 709 -14.60 33.26 20.62
CA VAL A 709 -13.16 33.32 20.93
C VAL A 709 -12.59 34.71 20.57
N GLU A 710 -12.88 35.24 19.38
CA GLU A 710 -12.42 36.56 18.95
C GLU A 710 -12.90 37.68 19.88
N TYR A 711 -14.12 37.58 20.39
CA TYR A 711 -14.63 38.53 21.38
C TYR A 711 -13.83 38.50 22.69
N TYR A 712 -13.63 37.31 23.27
CA TYR A 712 -12.93 37.15 24.55
C TYR A 712 -11.39 37.21 24.45
N LYS A 713 -10.82 37.29 23.24
CA LYS A 713 -9.43 37.76 23.05
C LYS A 713 -9.25 39.21 23.52
N GLN A 714 -10.29 40.03 23.35
CA GLN A 714 -10.25 41.47 23.61
C GLN A 714 -11.02 41.87 24.88
N HIS A 715 -11.92 41.02 25.39
CA HIS A 715 -12.80 41.31 26.53
C HIS A 715 -12.57 40.32 27.68
N SER A 716 -12.52 40.83 28.91
CA SER A 716 -12.23 40.02 30.11
C SER A 716 -13.33 38.98 30.37
N LEU A 717 -12.92 37.76 30.70
CA LEU A 717 -13.80 36.67 31.11
C LEU A 717 -14.52 36.95 32.45
N LYS A 718 -14.16 38.03 33.16
CA LYS A 718 -14.82 38.49 34.38
C LYS A 718 -16.31 38.79 34.21
N GLU A 719 -16.75 39.11 33.00
CA GLU A 719 -18.17 39.32 32.67
C GLU A 719 -19.02 38.07 32.96
N GLY A 720 -18.48 36.87 32.73
CA GLY A 720 -19.15 35.59 33.04
C GLY A 720 -18.65 34.92 34.33
N PHE A 721 -17.42 35.21 34.76
CA PHE A 721 -16.76 34.54 35.87
C PHE A 721 -15.96 35.54 36.72
N SER A 722 -16.58 36.10 37.77
CA SER A 722 -16.03 37.21 38.57
C SER A 722 -14.61 37.01 39.13
N SER A 723 -14.16 35.76 39.29
CA SER A 723 -12.82 35.39 39.75
C SER A 723 -11.79 35.13 38.65
N LEU A 724 -12.14 35.32 37.37
CA LEU A 724 -11.30 35.03 36.20
C LEU A 724 -11.10 36.30 35.37
N ASP A 725 -10.34 37.25 35.91
CA ASP A 725 -10.04 38.53 35.26
C ASP A 725 -8.87 38.39 34.29
N THR A 726 -9.13 37.76 33.15
CA THR A 726 -8.17 37.60 32.06
C THR A 726 -8.87 37.49 30.71
N THR A 727 -8.12 37.65 29.63
CA THR A 727 -8.55 37.47 28.24
C THR A 727 -7.89 36.23 27.61
N LEU A 728 -8.41 35.79 26.47
CA LEU A 728 -7.85 34.69 25.70
C LEU A 728 -6.62 35.18 24.91
N GLN A 729 -5.44 35.22 25.53
CA GLN A 729 -4.28 35.92 24.94
C GLN A 729 -3.46 35.03 24.01
N VAL A 730 -2.99 33.88 24.51
CA VAL A 730 -2.01 33.05 23.78
C VAL A 730 -2.64 31.72 23.39
N PRO A 731 -2.91 31.46 22.09
CA PRO A 731 -3.28 30.12 21.63
C PRO A 731 -2.21 29.08 21.97
N TYR A 732 -2.61 27.91 22.48
CA TYR A 732 -1.65 26.91 22.95
C TYR A 732 -0.69 26.34 21.87
N ARG A 733 -1.05 26.40 20.57
CA ARG A 733 -0.16 26.00 19.46
C ARG A 733 0.73 27.14 18.95
N GLU A 734 0.66 28.33 19.53
CA GLU A 734 1.55 29.43 19.16
C GLU A 734 2.97 29.17 19.68
N LEU A 735 3.95 29.27 18.77
CA LEU A 735 5.38 29.16 19.07
C LEU A 735 5.84 30.51 19.60
N SER A 736 6.29 30.55 20.87
CA SER A 736 6.86 31.76 21.47
C SER A 736 8.15 32.14 20.74
N ASN A 737 8.07 33.12 19.84
CA ASN A 737 9.24 33.66 19.15
C ASN A 737 10.00 34.62 20.05
N GLY A 738 11.32 34.40 20.15
CA GLY A 738 12.28 35.43 20.57
C GLY A 738 13.11 35.06 21.79
N ASN A 739 14.02 34.11 21.64
CA ASN A 739 15.44 34.20 22.02
C ASN A 739 16.05 32.80 22.14
N MET A 740 17.00 32.51 21.26
CA MET A 740 17.96 31.44 21.48
C MET A 740 18.81 31.77 22.71
N PRO A 741 19.04 30.80 23.61
CA PRO A 741 20.40 30.52 24.02
C PRO A 741 20.81 29.11 23.61
N ARG A 742 22.04 29.05 23.10
CA ARG A 742 22.79 27.82 22.89
C ARG A 742 22.88 27.00 24.19
N ALA A 743 22.84 25.68 23.97
CA ALA A 743 23.50 24.63 24.75
C ALA A 743 22.76 24.03 25.96
N ILE A 744 22.67 22.69 25.90
CA ILE A 744 22.57 21.69 26.98
C ILE A 744 21.16 21.31 27.48
N THR A 745 20.60 20.26 26.86
CA THR A 745 20.30 18.92 27.44
C THR A 745 19.57 18.13 26.35
N ARG A 746 20.23 17.25 25.57
CA ARG A 746 20.52 15.83 25.85
C ARG A 746 19.48 15.14 26.73
N ALA A 747 18.92 14.07 26.16
CA ALA A 747 18.06 13.02 26.71
C ALA A 747 16.54 13.28 26.66
N GLY A 748 15.89 12.76 25.61
CA GLY A 748 14.43 12.65 25.53
C GLY A 748 13.90 12.33 24.13
N SER A 749 13.86 11.03 23.77
CA SER A 749 13.12 10.40 22.66
C SER A 749 13.40 10.84 21.22
N VAL A 750 14.26 10.07 20.52
CA VAL A 750 14.57 10.19 19.07
C VAL A 750 13.77 9.15 18.25
N PHE A 751 12.54 8.83 18.65
CA PHE A 751 11.72 7.79 18.00
C PHE A 751 10.50 8.31 17.25
N SER A 752 10.58 9.45 16.58
CA SER A 752 9.50 9.91 15.69
C SER A 752 10.08 10.30 14.33
N PRO A 753 9.68 9.63 13.22
CA PRO A 753 10.09 10.04 11.88
C PRO A 753 9.64 11.49 11.61
N ARG A 754 10.46 12.25 10.89
CA ARG A 754 10.09 13.62 10.48
C ARG A 754 8.91 13.54 9.52
N VAL A 755 7.83 14.26 9.82
CA VAL A 755 6.66 14.40 8.93
C VAL A 755 7.05 15.30 7.76
N VAL A 756 6.98 14.76 6.55
CA VAL A 756 7.31 15.42 5.27
C VAL A 756 6.09 16.16 4.70
N GLY A 757 4.88 15.77 5.07
CA GLY A 757 3.63 16.41 4.64
C GLY A 757 2.41 15.79 5.30
N VAL A 758 1.22 16.30 4.99
CA VAL A 758 -0.06 15.73 5.42
C VAL A 758 -0.92 15.50 4.19
N ALA A 759 -1.58 14.35 4.12
CA ALA A 759 -2.53 14.07 3.05
C ALA A 759 -3.84 13.53 3.58
N VAL A 760 -4.92 13.78 2.85
CA VAL A 760 -6.25 13.25 3.15
C VAL A 760 -6.55 12.10 2.20
N ALA A 761 -6.92 10.95 2.74
CA ALA A 761 -7.40 9.82 1.94
C ALA A 761 -8.65 10.22 1.16
N ARG A 762 -8.56 10.24 -0.16
CA ARG A 762 -9.69 10.45 -1.07
C ARG A 762 -10.47 9.16 -1.31
N TYR A 763 -9.84 8.00 -1.13
CA TYR A 763 -10.44 6.69 -1.37
C TYR A 763 -10.01 5.67 -0.30
N ASP A 764 -10.84 4.66 -0.08
CA ASP A 764 -10.52 3.53 0.82
C ASP A 764 -9.39 2.68 0.22
N PHE A 765 -8.34 2.40 0.99
CA PHE A 765 -7.24 1.49 0.62
C PHE A 765 -7.12 0.39 1.67
N CYS A 766 -7.07 -0.88 1.26
CA CYS A 766 -6.94 -2.01 2.19
C CYS A 766 -5.55 -2.62 2.08
N SER A 767 -4.80 -2.56 3.19
CA SER A 767 -3.48 -3.19 3.32
C SER A 767 -3.59 -4.70 3.17
N ARG A 768 -2.77 -5.29 2.29
CA ARG A 768 -2.71 -6.75 2.04
C ARG A 768 -1.47 -7.42 2.63
N ASP A 769 -0.49 -6.61 3.05
CA ASP A 769 0.72 -7.00 3.78
C ASP A 769 0.91 -6.08 5.00
N THR A 770 1.68 -6.56 5.96
CA THR A 770 2.16 -5.89 7.17
C THR A 770 2.81 -4.52 6.98
N ARG A 771 3.36 -4.25 5.79
CA ARG A 771 4.01 -2.97 5.48
C ARG A 771 3.04 -1.92 4.97
N GLU A 772 1.81 -2.30 4.61
CA GLU A 772 0.83 -1.41 4.03
C GLU A 772 -0.10 -0.82 5.11
N LEU A 773 -0.47 0.45 4.97
CA LEU A 773 -1.41 1.13 5.85
C LEU A 773 -2.77 1.15 5.20
N SER A 774 -3.77 0.50 5.82
CA SER A 774 -5.15 0.66 5.37
C SER A 774 -5.61 2.11 5.58
N LEU A 775 -6.27 2.67 4.57
CA LEU A 775 -6.88 3.99 4.61
C LEU A 775 -8.39 3.88 4.45
N LEU A 776 -9.13 4.72 5.14
CA LEU A 776 -10.53 5.01 4.89
C LEU A 776 -10.64 6.39 4.27
N GLN A 777 -11.57 6.57 3.34
CA GLN A 777 -11.86 7.87 2.76
C GLN A 777 -12.15 8.90 3.87
N GLY A 778 -11.36 9.96 3.90
CA GLY A 778 -11.40 11.02 4.92
C GLY A 778 -10.30 10.93 5.98
N ASP A 779 -9.52 9.85 6.02
CA ASP A 779 -8.40 9.72 6.96
C ASP A 779 -7.34 10.80 6.72
N ILE A 780 -6.83 11.41 7.79
CA ILE A 780 -5.72 12.36 7.75
C ILE A 780 -4.44 11.60 8.02
N ILE A 781 -3.52 11.66 7.07
CA ILE A 781 -2.33 10.83 7.03
C ILE A 781 -1.11 11.72 7.19
N ARG A 782 -0.31 11.46 8.23
CA ARG A 782 1.01 12.10 8.39
C ARG A 782 2.00 11.41 7.48
N ILE A 783 2.46 12.07 6.43
CA ILE A 783 3.42 11.50 5.48
C ILE A 783 4.81 11.57 6.09
N TYR A 784 5.53 10.45 6.08
CA TYR A 784 6.93 10.34 6.48
C TYR A 784 7.89 10.21 5.30
N THR A 785 7.47 9.51 4.24
CA THR A 785 8.32 9.22 3.08
C THR A 785 7.49 9.19 1.81
N LYS A 786 8.05 9.69 0.71
CA LYS A 786 7.45 9.62 -0.63
C LYS A 786 8.46 8.98 -1.57
N ILE A 787 8.12 7.88 -2.22
CA ILE A 787 8.97 7.26 -3.25
C ILE A 787 8.40 7.46 -4.65
N SER A 788 9.28 7.50 -5.65
CA SER A 788 8.96 7.81 -7.06
C SER A 788 7.94 6.85 -7.70
N SER A 789 7.80 5.64 -7.16
CA SER A 789 6.82 4.62 -7.59
C SER A 789 5.36 4.94 -7.27
N GLY A 790 5.08 6.09 -6.64
CA GLY A 790 3.72 6.51 -6.29
C GLY A 790 3.20 5.86 -5.01
N TRP A 791 4.09 5.42 -4.12
CA TRP A 791 3.76 4.93 -2.77
C TRP A 791 4.31 5.89 -1.72
N TRP A 792 3.49 6.20 -0.73
CA TRP A 792 3.84 7.08 0.39
C TRP A 792 3.75 6.29 1.69
N LYS A 793 4.69 6.52 2.60
CA LYS A 793 4.68 5.99 3.96
C LYS A 793 4.10 7.05 4.85
N GLY A 794 3.15 6.67 5.69
CA GLY A 794 2.59 7.62 6.65
C GLY A 794 1.89 6.95 7.81
N GLU A 795 1.28 7.77 8.66
CA GLU A 795 0.60 7.35 9.87
C GLU A 795 -0.86 7.80 9.89
N VAL A 796 -1.76 6.88 10.25
CA VAL A 796 -3.16 7.14 10.62
C VAL A 796 -3.43 6.43 11.94
N ASP A 797 -3.99 7.13 12.92
CA ASP A 797 -4.37 6.59 14.24
C ASP A 797 -3.28 5.75 14.94
N GLY A 798 -2.00 6.16 14.84
CA GLY A 798 -0.87 5.46 15.46
C GLY A 798 -0.40 4.22 14.69
N ARG A 799 -0.96 3.93 13.51
CA ARG A 799 -0.52 2.84 12.61
C ARG A 799 0.29 3.42 11.47
N VAL A 800 1.50 2.88 11.27
CA VAL A 800 2.43 3.31 10.23
C VAL A 800 2.49 2.27 9.13
N GLY A 801 2.45 2.70 7.88
CA GLY A 801 2.61 1.82 6.73
C GLY A 801 2.52 2.57 5.41
N TRP A 802 2.68 1.82 4.32
CA TRP A 802 2.67 2.31 2.96
C TRP A 802 1.28 2.30 2.35
N PHE A 803 0.94 3.36 1.63
CA PHE A 803 -0.28 3.47 0.86
C PHE A 803 0.03 4.16 -0.48
N PRO A 804 -0.76 3.91 -1.54
CA PRO A 804 -0.48 4.53 -2.82
C PRO A 804 -0.86 6.01 -2.77
N SER A 805 0.01 6.89 -3.26
CA SER A 805 -0.20 8.34 -3.29
C SER A 805 -1.46 8.74 -4.07
N THR A 806 -1.85 7.92 -5.04
CA THR A 806 -3.08 8.11 -5.83
C THR A 806 -4.38 7.96 -5.01
N TYR A 807 -4.30 7.43 -3.79
CA TYR A 807 -5.44 7.33 -2.86
C TYR A 807 -5.64 8.56 -2.00
N VAL A 808 -4.71 9.50 -2.04
CA VAL A 808 -4.66 10.61 -1.11
C VAL A 808 -4.47 11.91 -1.87
N GLU A 809 -4.93 13.00 -1.29
CA GLU A 809 -4.63 14.34 -1.77
C GLU A 809 -3.79 15.03 -0.72
N GLU A 810 -2.59 15.45 -1.10
CA GLU A 810 -1.71 16.20 -0.21
C GLU A 810 -2.27 17.59 0.03
N GLU A 811 -2.25 18.02 1.29
CA GLU A 811 -2.58 19.39 1.65
C GLU A 811 -1.33 20.26 1.42
N ASP A 812 -1.47 21.30 0.58
CA ASP A 812 -0.40 22.26 0.23
C ASP A 812 0.15 23.03 1.44
#